data_AF-A0A947NSD5-F1
#
_entry.id   AF-A0A947NSD5-F1
#
_cell.length_a   1.000
_cell.length_b   1.000
_cell.length_c   1.000
_cell.angle_alpha   90.00
_cell.angle_beta   90.00
_cell.angle_gamma   90.00
#
_symmetry.space_group_name_H-M   'P 1'
#
loop_
_entity.id
_entity.type
_entity.pdbx_description
1 polymer ?
#
loop_
_entity_poly.entity_id
_entity_poly.type
_entity_poly.pdbx_seq_one_letter_code
_entity_poly.pdbx_strand_id
1 'polypeptide(L)'
;MKYNSFDTECTGSQKAIAIAMIATAFLTLWAYLYTPILDGDIWFHLLYGRFILESHTLILDHTIFTWTPSDNNTIYCAWIGHVLYYLLYKFTGYTGIIVLRYIAASTLFLAIFYLARQRNTLYNPITWFTATLCILAIGPATLDKPELLSLSLMTMLVLNWYKIKLSEKNIIYHIYLFPLLMLVWVNTHGAFIFGCIFLFCVGLGETINQLFYQKNGLPKKNYYHLCTALVLSAGATLITPYGYEYIQQLILAVFDKKLANDFSFVLSYMKTFDVNGLRMPLFAYTAVGLLVLVFVPSLRRKQLDLVPIISNLVFAFLFTRYTRSIYLWVPVFSLCVVYYAASITIINPLKKRLFVVTFALVSFTLSGWILYQEKCYPSKERWLDFGLCEIAAIDDEISFIQENFPNAKVGNVYDHGSYMLWKMWPKTKVMIDARYFPFRGWFKEYIDFEMGLNVETFIQKYPFDVIEIKHSSLSLLRWFHRSKEWKLAFYGKGAAVFVRSTLASPDQTSRGKSLENILAYGTALNVFNTTLEIKDWQGADIILTTMKRNFKCQHQQKRIAGLEYNKLATQAYDKKDYSASINFMEKAIEKKVVNQDLYAAALLHQSLGEWQEGQWDSSLKNAIKSQLVTNTFAAFYNVALMSQQMETIKGSNHFDSPTFTDKEREIATKWRETFKNIVQNKTQVPKQYLQCAENAENILNSNKGVKVEFIEPDWIEGQ
;
A
#
# COMPACT_ATOMS: atom_id res chain seq x y z
N MET A 1 -24.59 -9.83 -39.78
CA MET A 1 -23.63 -10.52 -40.68
C MET A 1 -22.83 -11.53 -39.87
N LYS A 2 -22.85 -12.81 -40.26
CA LYS A 2 -22.17 -13.92 -39.56
C LYS A 2 -20.66 -13.84 -39.82
N TYR A 3 -19.87 -13.53 -38.79
CA TYR A 3 -18.43 -13.80 -38.82
C TYR A 3 -18.26 -15.31 -39.02
N ASN A 4 -17.38 -15.76 -39.93
CA ASN A 4 -16.85 -17.13 -39.82
C ASN A 4 -16.08 -17.16 -38.50
N SER A 5 -16.70 -17.75 -37.48
CA SER A 5 -16.18 -17.66 -36.13
C SER A 5 -14.89 -18.47 -36.00
N PHE A 6 -13.91 -17.93 -35.29
CA PHE A 6 -12.69 -18.66 -34.94
C PHE A 6 -13.03 -20.04 -34.35
N ASP A 7 -14.11 -20.09 -33.55
CA ASP A 7 -14.64 -21.27 -32.86
C ASP A 7 -15.17 -22.37 -33.81
N THR A 8 -15.77 -22.03 -34.95
CA THR A 8 -16.31 -23.03 -35.91
C THR A 8 -15.22 -23.82 -36.63
N GLU A 9 -14.00 -23.28 -36.67
CA GLU A 9 -12.85 -23.86 -37.36
C GLU A 9 -11.82 -24.43 -36.37
N CYS A 10 -12.17 -24.62 -35.10
CA CYS A 10 -11.24 -25.09 -34.07
C CYS A 10 -11.17 -26.62 -34.00
N THR A 11 -9.93 -27.15 -34.00
CA THR A 11 -9.67 -28.58 -33.77
C THR A 11 -9.97 -28.99 -32.31
N GLY A 12 -10.18 -30.28 -32.05
CA GLY A 12 -10.37 -30.79 -30.68
C GLY A 12 -9.23 -30.40 -29.72
N SER A 13 -7.99 -30.41 -30.20
CA SER A 13 -6.82 -29.95 -29.44
C SER A 13 -6.84 -28.46 -29.10
N GLN A 14 -7.30 -27.60 -30.03
CA GLN A 14 -7.42 -26.16 -29.76
C GLN A 14 -8.51 -25.86 -28.73
N LYS A 15 -9.63 -26.60 -28.77
CA LYS A 15 -10.69 -26.49 -27.76
C LYS A 15 -10.17 -26.91 -26.37
N ALA A 16 -9.41 -28.00 -26.30
CA ALA A 16 -8.80 -28.45 -25.04
C ALA A 16 -7.85 -27.40 -24.45
N ILE A 17 -7.00 -26.77 -25.28
CA ILE A 17 -6.10 -25.69 -24.84
C ILE A 17 -6.91 -24.50 -24.31
N ALA A 18 -7.96 -24.07 -25.01
CA ALA A 18 -8.79 -22.96 -24.54
C ALA A 18 -9.49 -23.28 -23.20
N ILE A 19 -9.99 -24.51 -23.02
CA ILE A 19 -10.57 -24.96 -21.74
C ILE A 19 -9.51 -24.92 -20.63
N ALA A 20 -8.29 -25.38 -20.91
CA ALA A 20 -7.18 -25.28 -19.95
C ALA A 20 -6.88 -23.82 -19.60
N MET A 21 -6.88 -22.90 -20.58
CA MET A 21 -6.69 -21.47 -20.32
C MET A 21 -7.83 -20.86 -19.48
N ILE A 22 -9.08 -21.26 -19.71
CA ILE A 22 -10.24 -20.86 -18.88
C ILE A 22 -10.02 -21.28 -17.43
N ALA A 23 -9.73 -22.57 -17.23
CA ALA A 23 -9.52 -23.14 -15.92
C ALA A 23 -8.34 -22.48 -15.21
N THR A 24 -7.21 -22.28 -15.91
CA THR A 24 -6.05 -21.60 -15.33
C THR A 24 -6.35 -20.14 -15.00
N ALA A 25 -6.99 -19.37 -15.88
CA ALA A 25 -7.33 -17.97 -15.58
C ALA A 25 -8.25 -17.88 -14.35
N PHE A 26 -9.24 -18.77 -14.23
CA PHE A 26 -10.13 -18.84 -13.09
C PHE A 26 -9.40 -19.22 -11.80
N LEU A 27 -8.57 -20.27 -11.84
CA LEU A 27 -7.80 -20.72 -10.67
C LEU A 27 -6.76 -19.68 -10.24
N THR A 28 -6.09 -19.01 -11.17
CA THR A 28 -5.16 -17.92 -10.88
C THR A 28 -5.88 -16.75 -10.22
N LEU A 29 -7.07 -16.36 -10.72
CA LEU A 29 -7.89 -15.33 -10.09
C LEU A 29 -8.26 -15.74 -8.66
N TRP A 30 -8.72 -16.97 -8.46
CA TRP A 30 -9.13 -17.45 -7.16
C TRP A 30 -7.99 -17.51 -6.14
N ALA A 31 -6.83 -18.00 -6.56
CA ALA A 31 -5.63 -18.04 -5.74
C ALA A 31 -5.09 -16.62 -5.46
N TYR A 32 -5.19 -15.70 -6.42
CA TYR A 32 -4.81 -14.30 -6.22
C TYR A 32 -5.69 -13.63 -5.15
N LEU A 33 -6.99 -13.93 -5.13
CA LEU A 33 -7.94 -13.39 -4.15
C LEU A 33 -7.90 -14.11 -2.79
N TYR A 34 -7.10 -15.17 -2.66
CA TYR A 34 -6.97 -15.93 -1.42
C TYR A 34 -6.05 -15.19 -0.45
N THR A 35 -6.59 -14.17 0.20
CA THR A 35 -5.85 -13.27 1.10
C THR A 35 -6.71 -12.85 2.29
N PRO A 36 -6.10 -12.50 3.43
CA PRO A 36 -6.83 -11.87 4.51
C PRO A 36 -7.35 -10.50 4.09
N ILE A 37 -8.23 -9.94 4.92
CA ILE A 37 -8.67 -8.56 4.84
C ILE A 37 -7.48 -7.68 5.23
N LEU A 38 -6.94 -6.95 4.25
CA LEU A 38 -5.74 -6.12 4.43
C LEU A 38 -6.06 -4.70 4.86
N ASP A 39 -7.17 -4.17 4.37
CA ASP A 39 -7.50 -2.74 4.46
C ASP A 39 -8.18 -2.42 5.81
N GLY A 40 -7.62 -1.45 6.55
CA GLY A 40 -8.15 -0.99 7.83
C GLY A 40 -9.43 -0.13 7.72
N ASP A 41 -9.76 0.39 6.54
CA ASP A 41 -10.93 1.24 6.31
C ASP A 41 -12.24 0.47 6.52
N ILE A 42 -12.22 -0.86 6.33
CA ILE A 42 -13.40 -1.71 6.46
C ILE A 42 -14.12 -1.49 7.80
N TRP A 43 -13.37 -1.24 8.88
CA TRP A 43 -13.91 -1.17 10.22
C TRP A 43 -14.79 0.04 10.46
N PHE A 44 -14.43 1.21 9.92
CA PHE A 44 -15.33 2.36 10.00
C PHE A 44 -16.53 2.20 9.06
N HIS A 45 -16.39 1.47 7.94
CA HIS A 45 -17.55 1.12 7.09
C HIS A 45 -18.56 0.22 7.80
N LEU A 46 -18.08 -0.80 8.54
CA LEU A 46 -18.93 -1.65 9.37
C LEU A 46 -19.62 -0.84 10.46
N LEU A 47 -18.89 0.08 11.10
CA LEU A 47 -19.46 0.95 12.11
C LEU A 47 -20.51 1.89 11.55
N TYR A 48 -20.27 2.47 10.38
CA TYR A 48 -21.25 3.32 9.70
C TYR A 48 -22.51 2.54 9.37
N GLY A 49 -22.36 1.31 8.87
CA GLY A 49 -23.50 0.44 8.57
C GLY A 49 -24.31 0.09 9.81
N ARG A 50 -23.63 -0.22 10.91
CA ARG A 50 -24.25 -0.41 12.23
C ARG A 50 -25.01 0.83 12.68
N PHE A 51 -24.35 1.98 12.65
CA PHE A 51 -24.92 3.24 13.12
C PHE A 51 -26.14 3.65 12.30
N ILE A 52 -26.09 3.57 10.96
CA ILE A 52 -27.22 3.88 10.07
C ILE A 52 -28.46 3.05 10.44
N LEU A 53 -28.27 1.76 10.72
CA LEU A 53 -29.38 0.86 11.08
C LEU A 53 -29.92 1.10 12.50
N GLU A 54 -29.04 1.43 13.45
CA GLU A 54 -29.43 1.69 14.86
C GLU A 54 -30.07 3.07 15.04
N SER A 55 -29.60 4.08 14.31
CA SER A 55 -30.05 5.48 14.44
C SER A 55 -31.12 5.88 13.44
N HIS A 56 -31.40 5.05 12.44
CA HIS A 56 -32.34 5.31 11.35
C HIS A 56 -32.06 6.60 10.55
N THR A 57 -30.80 7.06 10.51
CA THR A 57 -30.35 8.19 9.66
C THR A 57 -29.36 7.72 8.59
N LEU A 58 -29.50 8.26 7.37
CA LEU A 58 -28.55 8.05 6.26
C LEU A 58 -27.41 9.09 6.25
N ILE A 59 -27.54 10.16 7.04
CA ILE A 59 -26.53 11.20 7.20
C ILE A 59 -25.79 10.94 8.51
N LEU A 60 -24.45 10.84 8.43
CA LEU A 60 -23.58 10.51 9.54
C LEU A 60 -22.95 11.78 10.13
N ASP A 61 -22.92 11.85 11.45
CA ASP A 61 -22.07 12.79 12.18
C ASP A 61 -20.74 12.11 12.47
N HIS A 62 -19.67 12.56 11.81
CA HIS A 62 -18.33 12.02 11.95
C HIS A 62 -17.71 12.31 13.32
N THR A 63 -18.19 13.33 14.02
CA THR A 63 -17.59 13.87 15.24
C THR A 63 -17.89 13.05 16.49
N ILE A 64 -18.93 12.22 16.44
CA ILE A 64 -19.35 11.44 17.60
C ILE A 64 -18.30 10.40 17.98
N PHE A 65 -17.54 9.88 17.01
CA PHE A 65 -16.67 8.71 17.12
C PHE A 65 -15.31 8.98 17.80
N THR A 66 -14.83 10.23 17.80
CA THR A 66 -13.54 10.60 18.36
C THR A 66 -13.68 11.59 19.50
N TRP A 67 -12.66 11.67 20.35
CA TRP A 67 -12.58 12.70 21.40
C TRP A 67 -11.76 13.93 20.98
N THR A 68 -11.00 13.83 19.89
CA THR A 68 -10.26 14.94 19.27
C THR A 68 -11.18 15.83 18.43
N PRO A 69 -10.77 17.07 18.14
CA PRO A 69 -11.48 17.92 17.19
C PRO A 69 -11.63 17.22 15.83
N SER A 70 -12.87 17.12 15.37
CA SER A 70 -13.23 16.54 14.08
C SER A 70 -14.35 17.35 13.45
N ASP A 71 -14.51 17.27 12.13
CA ASP A 71 -15.53 18.03 11.40
C ASP A 71 -16.42 17.14 10.50
N ASN A 72 -17.53 17.75 10.05
CA ASN A 72 -18.49 17.18 9.11
C ASN A 72 -18.44 17.85 7.73
N ASN A 73 -17.33 18.53 7.40
CA ASN A 73 -17.24 19.36 6.20
C ASN A 73 -17.14 18.54 4.90
N THR A 74 -16.89 17.24 5.00
CA THR A 74 -16.77 16.35 3.84
C THR A 74 -17.88 15.31 3.84
N ILE A 75 -18.74 15.39 2.83
CA ILE A 75 -19.76 14.40 2.52
C ILE A 75 -19.09 13.10 2.08
N TYR A 76 -19.42 12.01 2.79
CA TYR A 76 -19.03 10.66 2.42
C TYR A 76 -20.27 9.80 2.17
N CYS A 77 -20.74 9.77 0.91
CA CYS A 77 -21.93 9.04 0.51
C CYS A 77 -21.59 7.62 0.01
N ALA A 78 -21.78 6.62 0.87
CA ALA A 78 -21.61 5.20 0.54
C ALA A 78 -22.51 4.29 1.40
N TRP A 79 -23.70 4.76 1.77
CA TRP A 79 -24.58 4.10 2.75
C TRP A 79 -25.01 2.68 2.34
N ILE A 80 -25.25 2.42 1.04
CA ILE A 80 -25.56 1.06 0.55
C ILE A 80 -24.38 0.13 0.85
N GLY A 81 -23.16 0.60 0.56
CA GLY A 81 -21.94 -0.12 0.86
C GLY A 81 -21.81 -0.39 2.36
N HIS A 82 -21.95 0.63 3.20
CA HIS A 82 -21.84 0.48 4.66
C HIS A 82 -22.80 -0.56 5.22
N VAL A 83 -24.07 -0.46 4.85
CA VAL A 83 -25.11 -1.40 5.30
C VAL A 83 -24.82 -2.81 4.80
N LEU A 84 -24.45 -2.98 3.52
CA LEU A 84 -24.13 -4.31 2.98
C LEU A 84 -22.97 -4.97 3.72
N TYR A 85 -21.86 -4.24 3.91
CA TYR A 85 -20.69 -4.77 4.60
C TYR A 85 -21.02 -5.12 6.06
N TYR A 86 -21.74 -4.26 6.78
CA TYR A 86 -22.17 -4.53 8.16
C TYR A 86 -23.05 -5.77 8.26
N LEU A 87 -24.05 -5.92 7.38
CA LEU A 87 -24.95 -7.08 7.40
C LEU A 87 -24.19 -8.37 7.09
N LEU A 88 -23.31 -8.37 6.09
CA LEU A 88 -22.47 -9.53 5.77
C LEU A 88 -21.62 -9.95 6.97
N TYR A 89 -20.95 -8.98 7.60
CA TYR A 89 -20.15 -9.23 8.79
C TYR A 89 -20.99 -9.74 9.96
N LYS A 90 -22.16 -9.13 10.21
CA LYS A 90 -23.06 -9.53 11.29
C LYS A 90 -23.52 -10.98 11.19
N PHE A 91 -23.81 -11.46 9.97
CA PHE A 91 -24.34 -12.82 9.77
C PHE A 91 -23.27 -13.89 9.55
N THR A 92 -22.10 -13.54 9.01
CA THR A 92 -21.10 -14.52 8.57
C THR A 92 -19.67 -14.20 8.99
N GLY A 93 -19.46 -13.12 9.76
CA GLY A 93 -18.14 -12.63 10.12
C GLY A 93 -17.30 -12.25 8.90
N TYR A 94 -16.01 -12.59 8.94
CA TYR A 94 -15.08 -12.32 7.85
C TYR A 94 -15.43 -13.04 6.55
N THR A 95 -16.09 -14.20 6.63
CA THR A 95 -16.38 -15.03 5.46
C THR A 95 -17.25 -14.31 4.45
N GLY A 96 -18.30 -13.58 4.87
CA GLY A 96 -19.18 -12.87 3.94
C GLY A 96 -18.48 -11.73 3.20
N ILE A 97 -17.57 -11.03 3.88
CA ILE A 97 -16.75 -9.97 3.28
C ILE A 97 -15.84 -10.57 2.20
N ILE A 98 -15.15 -11.67 2.54
CA ILE A 98 -14.24 -12.33 1.60
C ILE A 98 -15.02 -12.92 0.42
N VAL A 99 -16.17 -13.55 0.66
CA VAL A 99 -17.05 -14.06 -0.40
C VAL A 99 -17.51 -12.93 -1.32
N LEU A 100 -17.84 -11.74 -0.78
CA LEU A 100 -18.18 -10.58 -1.60
C LEU A 100 -17.05 -10.18 -2.55
N ARG A 101 -15.78 -10.25 -2.10
CA ARG A 101 -14.60 -10.04 -2.95
C ARG A 101 -14.51 -11.04 -4.10
N TYR A 102 -14.76 -12.32 -3.84
CA TYR A 102 -14.82 -13.34 -4.88
C TYR A 102 -15.97 -13.11 -5.86
N ILE A 103 -17.15 -12.73 -5.36
CA ILE A 103 -18.31 -12.41 -6.20
C ILE A 103 -17.98 -11.23 -7.11
N ALA A 104 -17.46 -10.15 -6.55
CA ALA A 104 -17.16 -8.93 -7.28
C ALA A 104 -16.14 -9.17 -8.41
N ALA A 105 -15.02 -9.86 -8.13
CA ALA A 105 -14.05 -10.22 -9.16
C ALA A 105 -14.62 -11.22 -10.19
N SER A 106 -15.46 -12.17 -9.75
CA SER A 106 -16.13 -13.13 -10.64
C SER A 106 -17.11 -12.44 -11.59
N THR A 107 -17.69 -11.28 -11.25
CA THR A 107 -18.57 -10.55 -12.16
C THR A 107 -17.88 -10.19 -13.48
N LEU A 108 -16.60 -9.80 -13.44
CA LEU A 108 -15.79 -9.52 -14.63
C LEU A 108 -15.52 -10.78 -15.42
N PHE A 109 -15.11 -11.87 -14.76
CA PHE A 109 -14.83 -13.15 -15.41
C PHE A 109 -16.09 -13.69 -16.12
N LEU A 110 -17.25 -13.63 -15.46
CA LEU A 110 -18.54 -14.03 -16.01
C LEU A 110 -18.99 -13.12 -17.16
N ALA A 111 -18.72 -11.81 -17.08
CA ALA A 111 -19.00 -10.88 -18.18
C ALA A 111 -18.16 -11.20 -19.42
N ILE A 112 -16.86 -11.50 -19.25
CA ILE A 112 -15.96 -11.96 -20.31
C ILE A 112 -16.47 -13.27 -20.91
N PHE A 113 -16.79 -14.26 -20.07
CA PHE A 113 -17.32 -15.56 -20.52
C PHE A 113 -18.62 -15.41 -21.32
N TYR A 114 -19.57 -14.63 -20.80
CA TYR A 114 -20.85 -14.35 -21.46
C TYR A 114 -20.63 -13.69 -22.81
N LEU A 115 -19.82 -12.64 -22.87
CA LEU A 115 -19.57 -11.91 -24.11
C LEU A 115 -18.82 -12.77 -25.13
N ALA A 116 -17.86 -13.58 -24.67
CA ALA A 116 -17.14 -14.52 -25.52
C ALA A 116 -18.08 -15.54 -26.17
N ARG A 117 -19.06 -16.05 -25.42
CA ARG A 117 -20.10 -16.96 -25.95
C ARG A 117 -20.99 -16.25 -26.98
N GLN A 118 -21.41 -15.02 -26.72
CA GLN A 118 -22.26 -14.26 -27.67
C GLN A 118 -21.52 -13.92 -28.97
N ARG A 119 -20.19 -13.76 -28.91
CA ARG A 119 -19.36 -13.41 -30.07
C ARG A 119 -18.68 -14.60 -30.74
N ASN A 120 -18.90 -15.82 -30.26
CA ASN A 120 -18.20 -17.04 -30.70
C ASN A 120 -16.66 -16.86 -30.67
N THR A 121 -16.17 -16.36 -29.54
CA THR A 121 -14.74 -16.19 -29.22
C THR A 121 -14.34 -16.98 -27.96
N LEU A 122 -15.11 -18.01 -27.62
CA LEU A 122 -14.88 -18.81 -26.42
C LEU A 122 -13.58 -19.62 -26.53
N TYR A 123 -13.26 -20.11 -27.72
CA TYR A 123 -12.02 -20.84 -27.99
C TYR A 123 -10.91 -19.94 -28.55
N ASN A 124 -11.14 -18.63 -28.62
CA ASN A 124 -10.11 -17.67 -29.02
C ASN A 124 -9.13 -17.47 -27.84
N PRO A 125 -7.82 -17.75 -28.03
CA PRO A 125 -6.84 -17.65 -26.95
C PRO A 125 -6.63 -16.21 -26.45
N ILE A 126 -6.92 -15.18 -27.26
CA ILE A 126 -6.86 -13.77 -26.82
C ILE A 126 -7.85 -13.52 -25.68
N THR A 127 -9.04 -14.11 -25.71
CA THR A 127 -10.07 -13.93 -24.67
C THR A 127 -9.52 -14.28 -23.29
N TRP A 128 -8.90 -15.45 -23.15
CA TRP A 128 -8.44 -15.97 -21.87
C TRP A 128 -7.05 -15.46 -21.48
N PHE A 129 -6.22 -15.08 -22.46
CA PHE A 129 -5.03 -14.27 -22.19
C PHE A 129 -5.42 -12.90 -21.61
N THR A 130 -6.42 -12.23 -22.18
CA THR A 130 -6.94 -10.96 -21.67
C THR A 130 -7.49 -11.11 -20.25
N ALA A 131 -8.25 -12.17 -19.98
CA ALA A 131 -8.74 -12.48 -18.63
C ALA A 131 -7.59 -12.67 -17.63
N THR A 132 -6.55 -13.42 -18.00
CA THR A 132 -5.35 -13.62 -17.16
C THR A 132 -4.61 -12.31 -16.93
N LEU A 133 -4.49 -11.47 -17.97
CA LEU A 133 -3.82 -10.17 -17.91
C LEU A 133 -4.53 -9.21 -16.94
N CYS A 134 -5.86 -9.23 -16.91
CA CYS A 134 -6.67 -8.39 -16.00
C CYS A 134 -6.38 -8.65 -14.52
N ILE A 135 -5.91 -9.85 -14.16
CA ILE A 135 -5.55 -10.21 -12.77
C ILE A 135 -4.39 -9.33 -12.27
N LEU A 136 -3.48 -8.91 -13.15
CA LEU A 136 -2.37 -8.01 -12.79
C LEU A 136 -2.86 -6.61 -12.36
N ALA A 137 -4.01 -6.20 -12.88
CA ALA A 137 -4.53 -4.84 -12.76
C ALA A 137 -5.67 -4.71 -11.74
N ILE A 138 -6.28 -5.82 -11.31
CA ILE A 138 -7.44 -5.79 -10.42
C ILE A 138 -7.06 -5.56 -8.95
N GLY A 139 -5.77 -5.65 -8.58
CA GLY A 139 -5.29 -5.53 -7.20
C GLY A 139 -5.85 -4.35 -6.40
N PRO A 140 -5.89 -3.11 -6.92
CA PRO A 140 -6.50 -1.99 -6.19
C PRO A 140 -7.99 -2.18 -5.89
N ALA A 141 -8.73 -2.94 -6.72
CA ALA A 141 -10.13 -3.28 -6.47
C ALA A 141 -10.30 -4.46 -5.51
N THR A 142 -9.25 -5.14 -5.06
CA THR A 142 -9.38 -6.27 -4.12
C THR A 142 -9.38 -5.83 -2.66
N LEU A 143 -9.36 -4.53 -2.38
CA LEU A 143 -9.52 -3.99 -1.03
C LEU A 143 -10.97 -4.15 -0.58
N ASP A 144 -11.17 -4.70 0.61
CA ASP A 144 -12.47 -5.06 1.16
C ASP A 144 -13.23 -3.83 1.69
N LYS A 145 -13.63 -2.93 0.79
CA LYS A 145 -14.40 -1.72 1.09
C LYS A 145 -15.42 -1.41 -0.02
N PRO A 146 -16.38 -0.48 0.15
CA PRO A 146 -17.42 -0.18 -0.85
C PRO A 146 -16.90 0.07 -2.27
N GLU A 147 -15.64 0.49 -2.42
CA GLU A 147 -14.96 0.59 -3.70
C GLU A 147 -14.97 -0.70 -4.53
N LEU A 148 -14.84 -1.88 -3.90
CA LEU A 148 -14.89 -3.20 -4.55
C LEU A 148 -16.14 -3.34 -5.44
N LEU A 149 -17.29 -2.85 -4.98
CA LEU A 149 -18.55 -2.93 -5.70
C LEU A 149 -18.55 -2.07 -6.99
N SER A 150 -17.69 -1.05 -7.03
CA SER A 150 -17.53 -0.19 -8.22
C SER A 150 -16.95 -0.97 -9.41
N LEU A 151 -16.10 -1.97 -9.17
CA LEU A 151 -15.64 -2.87 -10.23
C LEU A 151 -16.82 -3.63 -10.87
N SER A 152 -17.72 -4.18 -10.05
CA SER A 152 -18.90 -4.91 -10.53
C SER A 152 -19.88 -3.99 -11.25
N LEU A 153 -20.18 -2.83 -10.69
CA LEU A 153 -21.08 -1.84 -11.29
C LEU A 153 -20.53 -1.31 -12.61
N MET A 154 -19.22 -1.03 -12.68
CA MET A 154 -18.55 -0.66 -13.94
C MET A 154 -18.61 -1.80 -14.96
N THR A 155 -18.34 -3.03 -14.54
CA THR A 155 -18.43 -4.21 -15.41
C THR A 155 -19.84 -4.38 -15.97
N MET A 156 -20.87 -4.22 -15.13
CA MET A 156 -22.27 -4.30 -15.55
C MET A 156 -22.63 -3.17 -16.52
N LEU A 157 -22.13 -1.94 -16.29
CA LEU A 157 -22.35 -0.79 -17.15
C LEU A 157 -21.75 -1.01 -18.56
N VAL A 158 -20.49 -1.44 -18.63
CA VAL A 158 -19.79 -1.71 -19.89
C VAL A 158 -20.40 -2.92 -20.60
N LEU A 159 -20.70 -3.99 -19.87
CA LEU A 159 -21.36 -5.18 -20.45
C LEU A 159 -22.74 -4.81 -21.01
N ASN A 160 -23.50 -3.96 -20.32
CA ASN A 160 -24.80 -3.51 -20.78
C ASN A 160 -24.70 -2.73 -22.10
N TRP A 161 -23.66 -1.91 -22.28
CA TRP A 161 -23.39 -1.27 -23.58
C TRP A 161 -23.20 -2.32 -24.70
N TYR A 162 -22.38 -3.35 -24.49
CA TYR A 162 -22.22 -4.39 -25.50
C TYR A 162 -23.49 -5.23 -25.73
N LYS A 163 -24.33 -5.42 -24.70
CA LYS A 163 -25.66 -6.03 -24.87
C LYS A 163 -26.55 -5.17 -25.77
N ILE A 164 -26.55 -3.85 -25.63
CA ILE A 164 -27.27 -2.92 -26.53
C ILE A 164 -26.80 -3.12 -27.98
N LYS A 165 -25.49 -3.23 -28.22
CA LYS A 165 -24.94 -3.44 -29.58
C LYS A 165 -25.26 -4.80 -30.18
N LEU A 166 -25.41 -5.84 -29.35
CA LEU A 166 -25.71 -7.21 -29.80
C LEU A 166 -27.20 -7.51 -29.86
N SER A 167 -28.02 -6.73 -29.18
CA SER A 167 -29.46 -6.94 -29.05
C SER A 167 -30.21 -6.43 -30.28
N GLU A 168 -30.92 -7.32 -30.97
CA GLU A 168 -31.89 -6.95 -32.01
C GLU A 168 -33.30 -6.73 -31.42
N LYS A 169 -33.60 -7.34 -30.26
CA LYS A 169 -34.88 -7.24 -29.53
C LYS A 169 -34.62 -6.82 -28.09
N ASN A 170 -35.52 -6.03 -27.50
CA ASN A 170 -35.45 -5.59 -26.09
C ASN A 170 -34.32 -4.58 -25.76
N ILE A 171 -33.78 -3.91 -26.79
CA ILE A 171 -32.72 -2.88 -26.63
C ILE A 171 -33.11 -1.75 -25.67
N ILE A 172 -34.39 -1.39 -25.63
CA ILE A 172 -34.92 -0.30 -24.78
C ILE A 172 -34.72 -0.62 -23.29
N TYR A 173 -34.96 -1.86 -22.86
CA TYR A 173 -34.75 -2.26 -21.46
C TYR A 173 -33.28 -2.11 -21.05
N HIS A 174 -32.35 -2.44 -21.94
CA HIS A 174 -30.93 -2.24 -21.69
C HIS A 174 -30.55 -0.76 -21.66
N ILE A 175 -31.13 0.08 -22.52
CA ILE A 175 -30.88 1.53 -22.50
C ILE A 175 -31.32 2.14 -21.16
N TYR A 176 -32.51 1.82 -20.67
CA TYR A 176 -33.02 2.34 -19.39
C TYR A 176 -32.45 1.63 -18.15
N LEU A 177 -31.59 0.62 -18.31
CA LEU A 177 -30.82 0.06 -17.20
C LEU A 177 -29.69 1.00 -16.74
N PHE A 178 -29.21 1.90 -17.61
CA PHE A 178 -28.16 2.87 -17.25
C PHE A 178 -28.52 3.75 -16.04
N PRO A 179 -29.68 4.45 -16.01
CA PRO A 179 -30.02 5.27 -14.85
C PRO A 179 -30.17 4.46 -13.57
N LEU A 180 -30.69 3.23 -13.63
CA LEU A 180 -30.82 2.36 -12.46
C LEU A 180 -29.45 1.96 -11.90
N LEU A 181 -28.50 1.59 -12.78
CA LEU A 181 -27.13 1.28 -12.35
C LEU A 181 -26.45 2.50 -11.72
N MET A 182 -26.64 3.70 -12.29
CA MET A 182 -26.09 4.94 -11.73
C MET A 182 -26.72 5.31 -10.39
N LEU A 183 -28.03 5.11 -10.22
CA LEU A 183 -28.74 5.33 -8.96
C LEU A 183 -28.19 4.46 -7.82
N VAL A 184 -27.97 3.17 -8.11
CA VAL A 184 -27.36 2.25 -7.13
C VAL A 184 -25.92 2.65 -6.86
N TRP A 185 -25.15 3.00 -7.90
CA TRP A 185 -23.72 3.28 -7.78
C TRP A 185 -23.44 4.55 -6.96
N VAL A 186 -24.16 5.65 -7.19
CA VAL A 186 -23.94 6.91 -6.47
C VAL A 186 -24.16 6.77 -4.96
N ASN A 187 -25.05 5.86 -4.55
CA ASN A 187 -25.31 5.54 -3.14
C ASN A 187 -24.41 4.43 -2.57
N THR A 188 -23.59 3.80 -3.42
CA THR A 188 -22.67 2.73 -3.04
C THR A 188 -21.25 3.26 -2.83
N HIS A 189 -20.72 4.06 -3.77
CA HIS A 189 -19.34 4.55 -3.69
C HIS A 189 -19.08 5.72 -4.66
N GLY A 190 -18.17 6.63 -4.28
CA GLY A 190 -17.81 7.83 -5.05
C GLY A 190 -17.20 7.60 -6.44
N ALA A 191 -16.80 6.37 -6.77
CA ALA A 191 -16.29 6.02 -8.09
C ALA A 191 -17.35 6.05 -9.20
N PHE A 192 -18.63 6.30 -8.87
CA PHE A 192 -19.69 6.50 -9.86
C PHE A 192 -19.36 7.60 -10.89
N ILE A 193 -18.50 8.58 -10.54
CA ILE A 193 -18.00 9.60 -11.47
C ILE A 193 -17.39 8.95 -12.73
N PHE A 194 -16.68 7.83 -12.58
CA PHE A 194 -16.13 7.11 -13.72
C PHE A 194 -17.22 6.43 -14.56
N GLY A 195 -18.32 6.01 -13.93
CA GLY A 195 -19.53 5.61 -14.64
C GLY A 195 -20.11 6.75 -15.49
N CYS A 196 -20.18 7.97 -14.94
CA CYS A 196 -20.58 9.16 -15.69
C CYS A 196 -19.66 9.44 -16.87
N ILE A 197 -18.33 9.35 -16.68
CA ILE A 197 -17.33 9.52 -17.75
C ILE A 197 -17.55 8.47 -18.85
N PHE A 198 -17.75 7.21 -18.48
CA PHE A 198 -18.03 6.15 -19.45
C PHE A 198 -19.32 6.43 -20.24
N LEU A 199 -20.42 6.81 -19.57
CA LEU A 199 -21.68 7.17 -20.23
C LEU A 199 -21.54 8.40 -21.13
N PHE A 200 -20.71 9.37 -20.75
CA PHE A 200 -20.35 10.49 -21.61
C PHE A 200 -19.60 10.01 -22.87
N CYS A 201 -18.63 9.11 -22.73
CA CYS A 201 -17.96 8.49 -23.89
C CYS A 201 -18.93 7.71 -24.79
N VAL A 202 -19.92 7.02 -24.21
CA VAL A 202 -21.00 6.35 -24.94
C VAL A 202 -21.83 7.36 -25.73
N GLY A 203 -22.31 8.43 -25.09
CA GLY A 203 -23.10 9.47 -25.76
C GLY A 203 -22.31 10.18 -26.87
N LEU A 204 -21.06 10.55 -26.59
CA LEU A 204 -20.18 11.22 -27.55
C LEU A 204 -19.86 10.30 -28.74
N GLY A 205 -19.36 9.09 -28.48
CA GLY A 205 -19.00 8.16 -29.54
C GLY A 205 -20.18 7.75 -30.40
N GLU A 206 -21.36 7.55 -29.79
CA GLU A 206 -22.56 7.23 -30.52
C GLU A 206 -23.08 8.42 -31.35
N THR A 207 -22.98 9.64 -30.84
CA THR A 207 -23.32 10.86 -31.61
C THR A 207 -22.40 11.01 -32.83
N ILE A 208 -21.10 10.79 -32.67
CA ILE A 208 -20.16 10.84 -33.81
C ILE A 208 -20.44 9.69 -34.79
N ASN A 209 -20.80 8.49 -34.31
CA ASN A 209 -21.25 7.41 -35.18
C ASN A 209 -22.50 7.80 -36.00
N GLN A 210 -23.49 8.46 -35.40
CA GLN A 210 -24.67 8.94 -36.12
C GLN A 210 -24.32 9.95 -37.23
N LEU A 211 -23.35 10.82 -36.98
CA LEU A 211 -22.96 11.88 -37.91
C LEU A 211 -22.07 11.39 -39.06
N PHE A 212 -21.07 10.54 -38.75
CA PHE A 212 -20.01 10.19 -39.71
C PHE A 212 -19.94 8.70 -40.05
N TYR A 213 -20.49 7.81 -39.21
CA TYR A 213 -20.38 6.35 -39.35
C TYR A 213 -21.72 5.64 -39.15
N GLN A 214 -22.78 6.10 -39.84
CA GLN A 214 -24.18 5.69 -39.61
C GLN A 214 -24.41 4.18 -39.57
N LYS A 215 -23.63 3.38 -40.32
CA LYS A 215 -23.73 1.92 -40.32
C LYS A 215 -23.35 1.26 -38.99
N ASN A 216 -22.54 1.95 -38.18
CA ASN A 216 -22.05 1.46 -36.90
C ASN A 216 -22.82 2.07 -35.73
N GLY A 217 -23.66 3.09 -35.96
CA GLY A 217 -24.52 3.70 -34.96
C GLY A 217 -25.82 2.92 -34.70
N LEU A 218 -26.48 3.21 -33.59
CA LEU A 218 -27.81 2.75 -33.23
C LEU A 218 -28.87 3.29 -34.21
N PRO A 219 -30.02 2.63 -34.34
CA PRO A 219 -31.15 3.24 -35.03
C PRO A 219 -31.57 4.57 -34.36
N LYS A 220 -31.95 5.58 -35.15
CA LYS A 220 -32.31 6.93 -34.64
C LYS A 220 -33.28 6.92 -33.46
N LYS A 221 -34.30 6.06 -33.49
CA LYS A 221 -35.25 5.90 -32.37
C LYS A 221 -34.53 5.51 -31.06
N ASN A 222 -33.64 4.52 -31.13
CA ASN A 222 -32.89 4.03 -29.98
C ASN A 222 -31.83 5.05 -29.53
N TYR A 223 -31.28 5.85 -30.45
CA TYR A 223 -30.40 6.96 -30.12
C TYR A 223 -31.11 8.01 -29.23
N TYR A 224 -32.34 8.42 -29.55
CA TYR A 224 -33.09 9.34 -28.68
C TYR A 224 -33.43 8.74 -27.31
N HIS A 225 -33.76 7.44 -27.26
CA HIS A 225 -33.89 6.74 -25.98
C HIS A 225 -32.57 6.72 -25.20
N LEU A 226 -31.43 6.54 -25.87
CA LEU A 226 -30.12 6.62 -25.24
C LEU A 226 -29.87 8.02 -24.68
N CYS A 227 -30.10 9.09 -25.45
CA CYS A 227 -29.98 10.46 -24.95
C CYS A 227 -30.86 10.70 -23.72
N THR A 228 -32.10 10.20 -23.74
CA THR A 228 -33.01 10.27 -22.58
C THR A 228 -32.44 9.53 -21.38
N ALA A 229 -31.94 8.29 -21.58
CA ALA A 229 -31.34 7.51 -20.52
C ALA A 229 -30.06 8.15 -19.95
N LEU A 230 -29.27 8.83 -20.78
CA LEU A 230 -28.09 9.59 -20.32
C LEU A 230 -28.49 10.77 -19.43
N VAL A 231 -29.54 11.52 -19.80
CA VAL A 231 -30.09 12.60 -18.96
C VAL A 231 -30.65 12.05 -17.65
N LEU A 232 -31.42 10.95 -17.71
CA LEU A 232 -31.92 10.28 -16.50
C LEU A 232 -30.78 9.73 -15.64
N SER A 233 -29.69 9.27 -16.23
CA SER A 233 -28.51 8.79 -15.50
C SER A 233 -27.81 9.92 -14.76
N ALA A 234 -27.73 11.11 -15.38
CA ALA A 234 -27.25 12.32 -14.71
C ALA A 234 -28.21 12.80 -13.61
N GLY A 235 -29.53 12.68 -13.81
CA GLY A 235 -30.52 12.96 -12.77
C GLY A 235 -30.43 11.98 -11.59
N ALA A 236 -30.16 10.70 -11.87
CA ALA A 236 -30.02 9.66 -10.86
C ALA A 236 -28.87 9.92 -9.87
N THR A 237 -27.80 10.62 -10.29
CA THR A 237 -26.70 10.97 -9.38
C THR A 237 -27.07 12.03 -8.34
N LEU A 238 -28.20 12.72 -8.50
CA LEU A 238 -28.73 13.65 -7.51
C LEU A 238 -29.59 12.97 -6.44
N ILE A 239 -29.98 11.71 -6.66
CA ILE A 239 -30.82 10.95 -5.74
C ILE A 239 -29.91 10.31 -4.67
N THR A 240 -29.48 11.13 -3.73
CA THR A 240 -28.70 10.74 -2.54
C THR A 240 -29.26 11.46 -1.31
N PRO A 241 -28.93 11.03 -0.08
CA PRO A 241 -29.31 11.76 1.14
C PRO A 241 -28.82 13.22 1.17
N TYR A 242 -27.80 13.55 0.36
CA TYR A 242 -27.14 14.85 0.30
C TYR A 242 -27.54 15.66 -0.95
N GLY A 243 -28.37 15.12 -1.83
CA GLY A 243 -28.82 15.82 -3.04
C GLY A 243 -27.68 16.34 -3.92
N TYR A 244 -27.78 17.62 -4.31
CA TYR A 244 -26.81 18.27 -5.19
C TYR A 244 -25.47 18.59 -4.50
N GLU A 245 -25.46 18.71 -3.17
CA GLU A 245 -24.27 19.10 -2.40
C GLU A 245 -23.15 18.08 -2.58
N TYR A 246 -23.50 16.80 -2.69
CA TYR A 246 -22.51 15.74 -2.93
C TYR A 246 -21.80 15.91 -4.28
N ILE A 247 -22.55 16.22 -5.34
CA ILE A 247 -21.99 16.46 -6.67
C ILE A 247 -21.17 17.75 -6.69
N GLN A 248 -21.67 18.80 -6.04
CA GLN A 248 -20.94 20.06 -5.92
C GLN A 248 -19.59 19.86 -5.21
N GLN A 249 -19.56 19.13 -4.10
CA GLN A 249 -18.32 18.81 -3.39
C GLN A 249 -17.32 18.07 -4.29
N LEU A 250 -17.79 17.05 -5.03
CA LEU A 250 -16.92 16.27 -5.91
C LEU A 250 -16.34 17.12 -7.06
N ILE A 251 -17.12 18.03 -7.62
CA ILE A 251 -16.64 18.98 -8.65
C ILE A 251 -15.61 19.93 -8.04
N LEU A 252 -15.89 20.53 -6.89
CA LEU A 252 -14.96 21.45 -6.22
C LEU A 252 -13.65 20.75 -5.82
N ALA A 253 -13.72 19.50 -5.38
CA ALA A 253 -12.56 18.69 -5.03
C ALA A 253 -11.59 18.48 -6.20
N VAL A 254 -12.08 18.46 -7.45
CA VAL A 254 -11.21 18.36 -8.64
C VAL A 254 -10.38 19.62 -8.84
N PHE A 255 -10.88 20.78 -8.42
CA PHE A 255 -10.20 22.08 -8.58
C PHE A 255 -9.40 22.51 -7.34
N ASP A 256 -9.52 21.78 -6.23
CA ASP A 256 -8.79 22.07 -5.00
C ASP A 256 -7.33 21.56 -5.08
N LYS A 257 -6.41 22.50 -5.32
CA LYS A 257 -4.97 22.23 -5.36
C LYS A 257 -4.40 21.74 -4.03
N LYS A 258 -4.99 22.14 -2.90
CA LYS A 258 -4.53 21.72 -1.57
C LYS A 258 -4.87 20.25 -1.37
N LEU A 259 -6.10 19.86 -1.69
CA LEU A 259 -6.55 18.47 -1.65
C LEU A 259 -5.75 17.58 -2.61
N ALA A 260 -5.43 18.07 -3.82
CA ALA A 260 -4.57 17.36 -4.77
C ALA A 260 -3.15 17.12 -4.24
N ASN A 261 -2.58 18.10 -3.52
CA ASN A 261 -1.27 17.96 -2.87
C ASN A 261 -1.32 16.99 -1.69
N ASP A 262 -2.37 17.04 -0.87
CA ASP A 262 -2.54 16.13 0.27
C ASP A 262 -2.68 14.67 -0.20
N PHE A 263 -3.34 14.42 -1.34
CA PHE A 263 -3.44 13.09 -1.94
C PHE A 263 -2.16 12.61 -2.64
N SER A 264 -1.23 13.49 -3.00
CA SER A 264 0.00 13.11 -3.73
C SER A 264 0.92 12.17 -2.93
N PHE A 265 0.80 12.17 -1.59
CA PHE A 265 1.52 11.27 -0.69
C PHE A 265 0.86 9.89 -0.54
N VAL A 266 -0.39 9.75 -0.96
CA VAL A 266 -1.12 8.48 -0.90
C VAL A 266 -0.80 7.67 -2.16
N LEU A 267 -0.19 6.48 -1.97
CA LEU A 267 0.26 5.60 -3.06
C LEU A 267 -0.80 5.39 -4.15
N SER A 268 -2.08 5.33 -3.80
CA SER A 268 -3.18 5.14 -4.73
C SER A 268 -3.36 6.29 -5.74
N TYR A 269 -2.95 7.51 -5.40
CA TYR A 269 -3.08 8.70 -6.27
C TYR A 269 -1.77 9.06 -6.98
N MET A 270 -0.70 8.29 -6.77
CA MET A 270 0.53 8.43 -7.53
C MET A 270 0.29 8.06 -9.00
N LYS A 271 1.13 8.61 -9.88
CA LYS A 271 1.13 8.24 -11.30
C LYS A 271 1.54 6.78 -11.42
N THR A 272 0.87 6.06 -12.30
CA THR A 272 1.09 4.63 -12.51
C THR A 272 2.54 4.24 -12.77
N PHE A 273 3.26 5.04 -13.55
CA PHE A 273 4.65 4.75 -13.92
C PHE A 273 5.67 5.19 -12.88
N ASP A 274 5.24 5.94 -11.84
CA ASP A 274 6.08 6.33 -10.71
C ASP A 274 6.06 5.25 -9.61
N VAL A 275 5.10 4.32 -9.67
CA VAL A 275 5.01 3.19 -8.73
C VAL A 275 6.06 2.13 -9.08
N ASN A 276 6.96 1.85 -8.15
CA ASN A 276 7.99 0.83 -8.30
C ASN A 276 7.35 -0.56 -8.50
N GLY A 277 7.49 -1.13 -9.70
CA GLY A 277 7.09 -2.51 -9.98
C GLY A 277 6.76 -2.79 -11.44
N LEU A 278 7.05 -4.02 -11.91
CA LEU A 278 6.83 -4.40 -13.30
C LEU A 278 5.35 -4.65 -13.65
N ARG A 279 4.48 -4.87 -12.65
CA ARG A 279 3.08 -5.30 -12.87
C ARG A 279 2.25 -4.28 -13.67
N MET A 280 2.25 -3.02 -13.25
CA MET A 280 1.41 -1.98 -13.88
C MET A 280 1.89 -1.58 -15.28
N PRO A 281 3.20 -1.35 -15.52
CA PRO A 281 3.70 -1.10 -16.87
C PRO A 281 3.49 -2.30 -17.81
N LEU A 282 3.71 -3.53 -17.33
CA LEU A 282 3.46 -4.74 -18.12
C LEU A 282 2.00 -4.83 -18.57
N PHE A 283 1.05 -4.59 -17.67
CA PHE A 283 -0.36 -4.51 -18.03
C PHE A 283 -0.63 -3.43 -19.08
N ALA A 284 -0.13 -2.21 -18.86
CA ALA A 284 -0.37 -1.08 -19.75
C ALA A 284 0.10 -1.35 -21.19
N TYR A 285 1.35 -1.78 -21.36
CA TYR A 285 1.93 -2.02 -22.68
C TYR A 285 1.25 -3.19 -23.41
N THR A 286 0.95 -4.27 -22.69
CA THR A 286 0.24 -5.42 -23.28
C THR A 286 -1.20 -5.10 -23.62
N ALA A 287 -1.90 -4.30 -22.79
CA ALA A 287 -3.26 -3.84 -23.07
C ALA A 287 -3.31 -2.97 -24.33
N VAL A 288 -2.41 -1.99 -24.46
CA VAL A 288 -2.31 -1.16 -25.68
C VAL A 288 -2.00 -2.02 -26.91
N GLY A 289 -1.05 -2.97 -26.79
CA GLY A 289 -0.72 -3.91 -27.86
C GLY A 289 -1.93 -4.75 -28.31
N LEU A 290 -2.72 -5.25 -27.35
CA LEU A 290 -3.95 -6.00 -27.64
C LEU A 290 -5.03 -5.12 -28.28
N LEU A 291 -5.21 -3.88 -27.83
CA LEU A 291 -6.14 -2.93 -28.45
C LEU A 291 -5.77 -2.64 -29.91
N VAL A 292 -4.49 -2.41 -30.20
CA VAL A 292 -4.00 -2.24 -31.57
C VAL A 292 -4.28 -3.50 -32.40
N LEU A 293 -4.01 -4.68 -31.83
CA LEU A 293 -4.22 -5.96 -32.50
C LEU A 293 -5.69 -6.21 -32.88
N VAL A 294 -6.65 -5.83 -32.03
CA VAL A 294 -8.09 -5.99 -32.33
C VAL A 294 -8.66 -4.85 -33.20
N PHE A 295 -8.12 -3.63 -33.09
CA PHE A 295 -8.62 -2.49 -33.86
C PHE A 295 -8.11 -2.50 -35.31
N VAL A 296 -6.84 -2.83 -35.58
CA VAL A 296 -6.30 -2.78 -36.96
C VAL A 296 -7.12 -3.60 -37.97
N PRO A 297 -7.53 -4.86 -37.71
CA PRO A 297 -8.42 -5.61 -38.59
C PRO A 297 -9.81 -4.98 -38.72
N SER A 298 -10.32 -4.38 -37.65
CA SER A 298 -11.63 -3.72 -37.59
C SER A 298 -11.66 -2.41 -38.39
N LEU A 299 -10.56 -1.63 -38.37
CA LEU A 299 -10.33 -0.47 -39.24
C LEU A 299 -10.43 -0.87 -40.71
N ARG A 300 -9.68 -1.90 -41.11
CA ARG A 300 -9.62 -2.38 -42.50
C ARG A 300 -10.98 -2.83 -43.04
N ARG A 301 -11.87 -3.28 -42.17
CA ARG A 301 -13.23 -3.72 -42.51
C ARG A 301 -14.29 -2.62 -42.41
N LYS A 302 -13.93 -1.38 -42.05
CA LYS A 302 -14.85 -0.24 -41.84
C LYS A 302 -15.96 -0.50 -40.81
N GLN A 303 -15.69 -1.34 -39.81
CA GLN A 303 -16.66 -1.78 -38.79
C GLN A 303 -16.37 -1.17 -37.40
N LEU A 304 -15.64 -0.05 -37.35
CA LEU A 304 -15.30 0.56 -36.08
C LEU A 304 -16.47 1.37 -35.50
N ASP A 305 -16.82 1.03 -34.27
CA ASP A 305 -17.58 1.87 -33.36
C ASP A 305 -16.60 2.81 -32.63
N LEU A 306 -16.90 4.11 -32.58
CA LEU A 306 -16.07 5.07 -31.85
C LEU A 306 -16.21 4.99 -30.33
N VAL A 307 -17.31 4.43 -29.80
CA VAL A 307 -17.51 4.33 -28.34
C VAL A 307 -16.38 3.52 -27.67
N PRO A 308 -16.01 2.31 -28.13
CA PRO A 308 -14.90 1.56 -27.56
C PRO A 308 -13.53 2.26 -27.72
N ILE A 309 -13.33 3.06 -28.76
CA ILE A 309 -12.07 3.79 -28.97
C ILE A 309 -11.97 4.95 -27.98
N ILE A 310 -12.98 5.82 -27.95
CA ILE A 310 -13.02 6.99 -27.08
C ILE A 310 -12.94 6.57 -25.61
N SER A 311 -13.73 5.57 -25.20
CA SER A 311 -13.70 5.07 -23.83
C SER A 311 -12.32 4.50 -23.46
N ASN A 312 -11.69 3.68 -24.30
CA ASN A 312 -10.35 3.17 -23.99
C ASN A 312 -9.29 4.27 -23.95
N LEU A 313 -9.36 5.28 -24.82
CA LEU A 313 -8.43 6.42 -24.80
C LEU A 313 -8.58 7.24 -23.51
N VAL A 314 -9.81 7.56 -23.12
CA VAL A 314 -10.09 8.33 -21.90
C VAL A 314 -9.65 7.55 -20.66
N PHE A 315 -10.00 6.27 -20.54
CA PHE A 315 -9.64 5.47 -19.37
C PHE A 315 -8.14 5.12 -19.33
N ALA A 316 -7.49 4.92 -20.48
CA ALA A 316 -6.04 4.78 -20.53
C ALA A 316 -5.34 6.07 -20.09
N PHE A 317 -5.84 7.25 -20.50
CA PHE A 317 -5.33 8.53 -20.04
C PHE A 317 -5.50 8.72 -18.52
N LEU A 318 -6.70 8.46 -17.99
CA LEU A 318 -6.98 8.54 -16.55
C LEU A 318 -6.07 7.61 -15.76
N PHE A 319 -5.85 6.39 -16.27
CA PHE A 319 -4.92 5.43 -15.69
C PHE A 319 -3.48 5.96 -15.64
N THR A 320 -2.99 6.71 -16.64
CA THR A 320 -1.65 7.31 -16.53
C THR A 320 -1.55 8.36 -15.40
N ARG A 321 -2.68 8.96 -15.02
CA ARG A 321 -2.75 9.99 -13.98
C ARG A 321 -2.95 9.40 -12.59
N TYR A 322 -3.77 8.37 -12.46
CA TYR A 322 -4.14 7.79 -11.17
C TYR A 322 -4.01 6.27 -11.21
N THR A 323 -3.05 5.72 -10.47
CA THR A 323 -2.87 4.26 -10.36
C THR A 323 -4.15 3.57 -9.92
N ARG A 324 -4.91 4.19 -9.00
CA ARG A 324 -6.18 3.67 -8.50
C ARG A 324 -7.25 3.50 -9.58
N SER A 325 -7.25 4.25 -10.69
CA SER A 325 -8.32 4.12 -11.71
C SER A 325 -8.15 2.90 -12.62
N ILE A 326 -7.04 2.14 -12.50
CA ILE A 326 -6.73 0.99 -13.36
C ILE A 326 -7.85 -0.06 -13.36
N TYR A 327 -8.42 -0.37 -12.19
CA TYR A 327 -9.43 -1.42 -12.08
C TYR A 327 -10.75 -1.04 -12.77
N LEU A 328 -10.99 0.25 -13.02
CA LEU A 328 -12.14 0.75 -13.77
C LEU A 328 -11.88 0.72 -15.28
N TRP A 329 -10.62 0.82 -15.70
CA TRP A 329 -10.25 0.61 -17.10
C TRP A 329 -10.33 -0.87 -17.49
N VAL A 330 -10.04 -1.79 -16.56
CA VAL A 330 -10.04 -3.24 -16.81
C VAL A 330 -11.34 -3.75 -17.49
N PRO A 331 -12.57 -3.43 -17.03
CA PRO A 331 -13.79 -3.82 -17.74
C PRO A 331 -13.95 -3.19 -19.13
N VAL A 332 -13.59 -1.91 -19.28
CA VAL A 332 -13.66 -1.17 -20.56
C VAL A 332 -12.72 -1.80 -21.60
N PHE A 333 -11.50 -2.10 -21.20
CA PHE A 333 -10.48 -2.74 -22.01
C PHE A 333 -10.85 -4.19 -22.36
N SER A 334 -11.11 -5.01 -21.35
CA SER A 334 -11.26 -6.46 -21.54
C SER A 334 -12.50 -6.82 -22.36
N LEU A 335 -13.65 -6.21 -22.08
CA LEU A 335 -14.88 -6.45 -22.83
C LEU A 335 -14.76 -5.93 -24.27
N CYS A 336 -14.02 -4.84 -24.49
CA CYS A 336 -13.68 -4.36 -25.84
C CYS A 336 -12.84 -5.38 -26.61
N VAL A 337 -11.76 -5.88 -26.01
CA VAL A 337 -10.89 -6.89 -26.65
C VAL A 337 -11.69 -8.15 -26.98
N VAL A 338 -12.51 -8.66 -26.05
CA VAL A 338 -13.34 -9.85 -26.28
C VAL A 338 -14.37 -9.63 -27.39
N TYR A 339 -15.01 -8.46 -27.44
CA TYR A 339 -15.98 -8.10 -28.47
C TYR A 339 -15.37 -8.10 -29.88
N TYR A 340 -14.20 -7.48 -30.03
CA TYR A 340 -13.49 -7.34 -31.30
C TYR A 340 -12.56 -8.51 -31.62
N ALA A 341 -12.27 -9.42 -30.69
CA ALA A 341 -11.50 -10.63 -30.98
C ALA A 341 -12.14 -11.49 -32.08
N ALA A 342 -13.47 -11.41 -32.25
CA ALA A 342 -14.20 -12.06 -33.34
C ALA A 342 -13.81 -11.54 -34.74
N SER A 343 -13.23 -10.34 -34.83
CA SER A 343 -12.77 -9.77 -36.10
C SER A 343 -11.46 -10.40 -36.59
N ILE A 344 -10.70 -11.06 -35.71
CA ILE A 344 -9.40 -11.65 -36.03
C ILE A 344 -9.62 -12.99 -36.73
N THR A 345 -9.23 -13.06 -38.00
CA THR A 345 -9.30 -14.27 -38.82
C THR A 345 -7.89 -14.69 -39.23
N ILE A 346 -7.47 -15.90 -38.82
CA ILE A 346 -6.18 -16.49 -39.19
C ILE A 346 -6.45 -17.66 -40.13
N ILE A 347 -6.21 -17.46 -41.43
CA ILE A 347 -6.52 -18.44 -42.49
C ILE A 347 -5.52 -19.62 -42.48
N ASN A 348 -4.23 -19.35 -42.21
CA ASN A 348 -3.20 -20.39 -42.28
C ASN A 348 -3.22 -21.28 -41.01
N PRO A 349 -3.38 -22.62 -41.13
CA PRO A 349 -3.54 -23.52 -39.99
C PRO A 349 -2.29 -23.63 -39.11
N LEU A 350 -1.08 -23.56 -39.69
CA LEU A 350 0.18 -23.55 -38.94
C LEU A 350 0.30 -22.26 -38.12
N LYS A 351 -0.01 -21.10 -38.74
CA LYS A 351 -0.03 -19.81 -38.02
C LYS A 351 -1.10 -19.80 -36.93
N LYS A 352 -2.28 -20.39 -37.17
CA LYS A 352 -3.36 -20.52 -36.17
C LYS A 352 -2.91 -21.39 -34.98
N ARG A 353 -2.24 -22.52 -35.25
CA ARG A 353 -1.68 -23.38 -34.19
C ARG A 353 -0.60 -22.66 -33.38
N LEU A 354 0.37 -22.02 -34.04
CA LEU A 354 1.43 -21.25 -33.38
C LEU A 354 0.82 -20.14 -32.52
N PHE A 355 -0.15 -19.40 -33.06
CA PHE A 355 -0.88 -18.35 -32.34
C PHE A 355 -1.53 -18.87 -31.06
N VAL A 356 -2.28 -19.98 -31.13
CA VAL A 356 -2.90 -20.60 -29.94
C VAL A 356 -1.85 -21.03 -28.91
N VAL A 357 -0.79 -21.70 -29.36
CA VAL A 357 0.28 -22.19 -28.47
C VAL A 357 1.02 -21.04 -27.81
N THR A 358 1.35 -19.96 -28.54
CA THR A 358 2.03 -18.79 -27.99
C THR A 358 1.20 -18.12 -26.91
N PHE A 359 -0.06 -17.81 -27.16
CA PHE A 359 -0.92 -17.17 -26.16
C PHE A 359 -1.19 -18.07 -24.96
N ALA A 360 -1.33 -19.39 -25.17
CA ALA A 360 -1.47 -20.35 -24.07
C ALA A 360 -0.20 -20.40 -23.21
N LEU A 361 0.98 -20.54 -23.83
CA LEU A 361 2.27 -20.57 -23.13
C LEU A 361 2.49 -19.28 -22.32
N VAL A 362 2.24 -18.11 -22.92
CA VAL A 362 2.36 -16.84 -22.21
C VAL A 362 1.36 -16.74 -21.06
N SER A 363 0.12 -17.19 -21.23
CA SER A 363 -0.89 -17.19 -20.16
C SER A 363 -0.52 -18.11 -18.99
N PHE A 364 0.01 -19.30 -19.28
CA PHE A 364 0.45 -20.24 -18.25
C PHE A 364 1.69 -19.75 -17.53
N THR A 365 2.68 -19.21 -18.25
CA THR A 365 3.86 -18.58 -17.64
C THR A 365 3.47 -17.39 -16.77
N LEU A 366 2.54 -16.54 -17.25
CA LEU A 366 2.07 -15.39 -16.47
C LEU A 366 1.33 -15.83 -15.21
N SER A 367 0.47 -16.84 -15.32
CA SER A 367 -0.23 -17.43 -14.17
C SER A 367 0.75 -18.04 -13.18
N GLY A 368 1.72 -18.82 -13.64
CA GLY A 368 2.77 -19.39 -12.81
C GLY A 368 3.60 -18.32 -12.10
N TRP A 369 3.92 -17.22 -12.80
CA TRP A 369 4.61 -16.07 -12.22
C TRP A 369 3.78 -15.36 -11.15
N ILE A 370 2.48 -15.11 -11.40
CA ILE A 370 1.57 -14.52 -10.41
C ILE A 370 1.53 -15.41 -9.16
N LEU A 371 1.25 -16.70 -9.32
CA LEU A 371 1.18 -17.65 -8.21
C LEU A 371 2.50 -17.77 -7.44
N TYR A 372 3.64 -17.76 -8.15
CA TYR A 372 4.96 -17.77 -7.54
C TYR A 372 5.22 -16.51 -6.71
N GLN A 373 4.87 -15.33 -7.23
CA GLN A 373 4.99 -14.07 -6.52
C GLN A 373 4.12 -14.06 -5.26
N GLU A 374 2.85 -14.47 -5.37
CA GLU A 374 1.94 -14.50 -4.22
C GLU A 374 2.38 -15.51 -3.14
N LYS A 375 3.02 -16.63 -3.52
CA LYS A 375 3.52 -17.64 -2.58
C LYS A 375 4.87 -17.27 -1.94
N CYS A 376 5.81 -16.74 -2.70
CA CYS A 376 7.21 -16.57 -2.26
C CYS A 376 7.54 -15.14 -1.82
N TYR A 377 6.78 -14.15 -2.31
CA TYR A 377 6.95 -12.74 -1.98
C TYR A 377 5.60 -12.10 -1.66
N PRO A 378 4.83 -12.65 -0.69
CA PRO A 378 3.65 -11.96 -0.26
C PRO A 378 4.05 -10.57 0.26
N SER A 379 3.21 -9.56 0.02
CA SER A 379 3.41 -8.25 0.65
C SER A 379 3.53 -8.43 2.18
N LYS A 380 4.21 -7.50 2.87
CA LYS A 380 4.54 -7.61 4.31
C LYS A 380 3.34 -7.99 5.21
N GLU A 381 2.14 -7.74 4.71
CA GLU A 381 0.84 -7.81 5.38
C GLU A 381 -0.02 -8.98 4.87
N ARG A 382 0.42 -9.68 3.83
CA ARG A 382 -0.36 -10.69 3.11
C ARG A 382 0.15 -12.08 3.48
N TRP A 383 -0.77 -12.99 3.78
CA TRP A 383 -0.50 -14.42 3.81
C TRP A 383 -1.73 -15.14 3.26
N LEU A 384 -1.64 -16.45 3.09
CA LEU A 384 -2.72 -17.24 2.50
C LEU A 384 -3.67 -17.69 3.62
N ASP A 385 -4.73 -16.91 3.87
CA ASP A 385 -5.70 -17.20 4.93
C ASP A 385 -7.05 -16.52 4.71
N PHE A 386 -8.08 -17.08 5.34
CA PHE A 386 -9.40 -16.50 5.49
C PHE A 386 -9.47 -15.81 6.86
N GLY A 387 -9.03 -14.56 6.93
CA GLY A 387 -9.00 -13.83 8.20
C GLY A 387 -8.71 -12.35 8.07
N LEU A 388 -8.38 -11.73 9.20
CA LEU A 388 -7.95 -10.34 9.29
C LEU A 388 -6.43 -10.25 9.23
N CYS A 389 -5.89 -9.24 8.52
CA CYS A 389 -4.47 -8.92 8.52
C CYS A 389 -3.91 -8.70 9.93
N GLU A 390 -2.74 -9.25 10.25
CA GLU A 390 -2.16 -9.23 11.59
C GLU A 390 -1.73 -7.84 12.01
N ILE A 391 -1.42 -7.00 11.03
CA ILE A 391 -1.13 -5.58 11.27
C ILE A 391 -2.39 -4.87 11.74
N ALA A 392 -3.56 -5.20 11.18
CA ALA A 392 -4.83 -4.61 11.62
C ALA A 392 -5.39 -5.27 12.89
N ALA A 393 -4.97 -6.50 13.22
CA ALA A 393 -5.52 -7.31 14.31
C ALA A 393 -4.81 -7.05 15.64
N ILE A 394 -5.27 -6.03 16.37
CA ILE A 394 -4.79 -5.66 17.71
C ILE A 394 -5.76 -6.06 18.85
N ASP A 395 -6.37 -7.25 18.76
CA ASP A 395 -7.36 -7.72 19.76
C ASP A 395 -6.75 -7.85 21.17
N ASP A 396 -5.48 -8.27 21.27
CA ASP A 396 -4.77 -8.43 22.54
C ASP A 396 -4.55 -7.07 23.22
N GLU A 397 -4.09 -6.08 22.45
CA GLU A 397 -3.84 -4.71 22.90
C GLU A 397 -5.15 -4.02 23.30
N ILE A 398 -6.22 -4.17 22.50
CA ILE A 398 -7.55 -3.62 22.84
C ILE A 398 -8.09 -4.27 24.11
N SER A 399 -8.00 -5.59 24.25
CA SER A 399 -8.48 -6.30 25.45
C SER A 399 -7.72 -5.83 26.69
N PHE A 400 -6.40 -5.70 26.59
CA PHE A 400 -5.57 -5.17 27.67
C PHE A 400 -5.99 -3.75 28.09
N ILE A 401 -6.21 -2.85 27.11
CA ILE A 401 -6.65 -1.47 27.39
C ILE A 401 -8.04 -1.46 28.04
N GLN A 402 -8.99 -2.25 27.54
CA GLN A 402 -10.36 -2.28 28.08
C GLN A 402 -10.44 -2.87 29.50
N GLU A 403 -9.61 -3.86 29.81
CA GLU A 403 -9.58 -4.51 31.12
C GLU A 403 -8.90 -3.64 32.19
N ASN A 404 -7.76 -3.02 31.85
CA ASN A 404 -6.92 -2.30 32.82
C ASN A 404 -7.21 -0.80 32.86
N PHE A 405 -7.65 -0.21 31.75
CA PHE A 405 -7.81 1.24 31.58
C PHE A 405 -9.17 1.63 30.94
N PRO A 406 -10.32 1.14 31.44
CA PRO A 406 -11.63 1.31 30.79
C PRO A 406 -12.09 2.77 30.66
N ASN A 407 -11.64 3.65 31.56
CA ASN A 407 -12.02 5.06 31.60
C ASN A 407 -10.92 6.00 31.08
N ALA A 408 -9.77 5.45 30.67
CA ALA A 408 -8.65 6.25 30.23
C ALA A 408 -8.91 6.84 28.84
N LYS A 409 -8.35 8.02 28.61
CA LYS A 409 -8.38 8.63 27.28
C LYS A 409 -7.30 7.98 26.41
N VAL A 410 -7.72 7.29 25.37
CA VAL A 410 -6.84 6.47 24.53
C VAL A 410 -6.35 7.25 23.31
N GLY A 411 -5.03 7.41 23.22
CA GLY A 411 -4.28 7.74 22.01
C GLY A 411 -4.02 6.48 21.17
N ASN A 412 -3.95 6.62 19.85
CA ASN A 412 -3.73 5.50 18.94
C ASN A 412 -3.11 5.97 17.63
N VAL A 413 -2.53 5.04 16.87
CA VAL A 413 -2.10 5.34 15.51
C VAL A 413 -3.25 5.27 14.50
N TYR A 414 -3.12 6.01 13.41
CA TYR A 414 -4.13 6.21 12.37
C TYR A 414 -4.65 4.90 11.77
N ASP A 415 -3.73 3.99 11.39
CA ASP A 415 -4.07 2.74 10.70
C ASP A 415 -4.89 1.77 11.57
N HIS A 416 -4.65 1.79 12.90
CA HIS A 416 -5.37 0.95 13.86
C HIS A 416 -6.67 1.58 14.38
N GLY A 417 -6.80 2.89 14.24
CA GLY A 417 -7.90 3.65 14.84
C GLY A 417 -9.28 3.18 14.43
N SER A 418 -9.48 2.79 13.16
CA SER A 418 -10.76 2.25 12.69
C SER A 418 -11.11 0.92 13.35
N TYR A 419 -10.12 0.04 13.59
CA TYR A 419 -10.34 -1.23 14.26
C TYR A 419 -10.65 -1.05 15.74
N MET A 420 -9.89 -0.20 16.43
CA MET A 420 -10.17 0.20 17.81
C MET A 420 -11.56 0.80 17.93
N LEU A 421 -11.90 1.69 16.99
CA LEU A 421 -13.21 2.33 16.94
C LEU A 421 -14.34 1.29 16.82
N TRP A 422 -14.21 0.31 15.91
CA TRP A 422 -15.21 -0.76 15.74
C TRP A 422 -15.42 -1.60 17.01
N LYS A 423 -14.34 -1.90 17.74
CA LYS A 423 -14.36 -2.77 18.93
C LYS A 423 -14.74 -2.04 20.22
N MET A 424 -14.37 -0.77 20.35
CA MET A 424 -14.47 -0.01 21.60
C MET A 424 -15.68 0.93 21.63
N TRP A 425 -16.23 1.30 20.46
CA TRP A 425 -17.46 2.11 20.39
C TRP A 425 -18.69 1.32 20.88
N PRO A 426 -19.60 1.92 21.67
CA PRO A 426 -19.67 3.33 22.08
C PRO A 426 -19.00 3.66 23.43
N LYS A 427 -18.37 2.68 24.09
CA LYS A 427 -17.85 2.86 25.45
C LYS A 427 -16.64 3.78 25.51
N THR A 428 -15.74 3.66 24.54
CA THR A 428 -14.51 4.46 24.48
C THR A 428 -14.37 5.08 23.10
N LYS A 429 -14.06 6.38 23.06
CA LYS A 429 -13.74 7.10 21.83
C LYS A 429 -12.25 6.97 21.52
N VAL A 430 -11.89 7.01 20.24
CA VAL A 430 -10.50 6.98 19.79
C VAL A 430 -9.98 8.39 19.51
N MET A 431 -8.65 8.54 19.42
CA MET A 431 -8.01 9.82 19.09
C MET A 431 -8.14 10.15 17.62
N ILE A 432 -7.91 9.16 16.77
CA ILE A 432 -7.92 9.31 15.32
C ILE A 432 -8.28 7.96 14.70
N ASP A 433 -8.78 7.94 13.47
CA ASP A 433 -9.04 6.72 12.71
C ASP A 433 -8.80 6.93 11.21
N ALA A 434 -8.97 5.89 10.41
CA ALA A 434 -8.61 5.89 8.98
C ALA A 434 -9.47 6.80 8.09
N ARG A 435 -10.42 7.54 8.66
CA ARG A 435 -11.10 8.64 7.98
C ARG A 435 -10.18 9.86 7.99
N TYR A 436 -9.47 10.12 6.90
CA TYR A 436 -8.63 11.33 6.79
C TYR A 436 -9.45 12.63 6.88
N PHE A 437 -10.63 12.65 6.25
CA PHE A 437 -11.38 13.88 5.99
C PHE A 437 -11.89 14.63 7.24
N PRO A 438 -12.28 13.99 8.36
CA PRO A 438 -12.69 14.72 9.57
C PRO A 438 -11.52 15.38 10.32
N PHE A 439 -10.28 14.96 10.05
CA PHE A 439 -9.08 15.39 10.82
C PHE A 439 -8.16 16.35 10.04
N ARG A 440 -8.59 16.84 8.86
CA ARG A 440 -7.76 17.70 7.99
C ARG A 440 -7.13 18.90 8.69
N GLY A 441 -7.81 19.46 9.69
CA GLY A 441 -7.35 20.64 10.43
C GLY A 441 -6.03 20.42 11.19
N TRP A 442 -5.71 19.18 11.57
CA TRP A 442 -4.53 18.86 12.39
C TRP A 442 -3.79 17.59 11.94
N PHE A 443 -4.21 16.95 10.84
CA PHE A 443 -3.60 15.72 10.34
C PHE A 443 -2.10 15.83 10.09
N LYS A 444 -1.62 16.99 9.63
CA LYS A 444 -0.17 17.23 9.45
C LYS A 444 0.59 17.16 10.76
N GLU A 445 0.05 17.76 11.83
CA GLU A 445 0.66 17.71 13.17
C GLU A 445 0.69 16.26 13.69
N TYR A 446 -0.34 15.47 13.36
CA TYR A 446 -0.39 14.05 13.69
C TYR A 446 0.66 13.23 12.92
N ILE A 447 0.90 13.51 11.63
CA ILE A 447 1.95 12.83 10.87
C ILE A 447 3.33 13.14 11.46
N ASP A 448 3.61 14.40 11.81
CA ASP A 448 4.84 14.78 12.49
C ASP A 448 4.98 13.99 13.81
N PHE A 449 3.91 13.95 14.61
CA PHE A 449 3.84 13.14 15.84
C PHE A 449 4.14 11.66 15.60
N GLU A 450 3.50 11.02 14.62
CA GLU A 450 3.70 9.60 14.30
C GLU A 450 5.12 9.30 13.82
N MET A 451 5.78 10.27 13.17
CA MET A 451 7.18 10.19 12.79
C MET A 451 8.15 10.41 13.97
N GLY A 452 7.66 10.68 15.18
CA GLY A 452 8.48 10.98 16.35
C GLY A 452 8.93 12.44 16.45
N LEU A 453 8.34 13.34 15.66
CA LEU A 453 8.64 14.78 15.66
C LEU A 453 7.61 15.55 16.50
N ASN A 454 8.06 16.56 17.24
CA ASN A 454 7.20 17.43 18.06
C ASN A 454 6.26 16.67 19.02
N VAL A 455 6.69 15.49 19.50
CA VAL A 455 5.85 14.56 20.28
C VAL A 455 5.28 15.21 21.54
N GLU A 456 6.12 15.91 22.30
CA GLU A 456 5.71 16.59 23.53
C GLU A 456 4.66 17.68 23.28
N THR A 457 4.89 18.53 22.28
CA THR A 457 3.94 19.58 21.87
C THR A 457 2.59 18.99 21.46
N PHE A 458 2.60 17.87 20.75
CA PHE A 458 1.37 17.19 20.35
C PHE A 458 0.61 16.64 21.56
N ILE A 459 1.29 15.98 22.51
CA ILE A 459 0.69 15.43 23.73
C ILE A 459 0.12 16.56 24.62
N GLN A 460 0.79 17.71 24.70
CA GLN A 460 0.29 18.87 25.44
C GLN A 460 -1.00 19.43 24.82
N LYS A 461 -1.07 19.47 23.48
CA LYS A 461 -2.26 19.94 22.76
C LYS A 461 -3.42 18.95 22.81
N TYR A 462 -3.12 17.65 22.70
CA TYR A 462 -4.09 16.56 22.70
C TYR A 462 -3.76 15.54 23.81
N PRO A 463 -4.08 15.85 25.08
CA PRO A 463 -3.70 14.98 26.18
C PRO A 463 -4.50 13.67 26.15
N PHE A 464 -3.77 12.56 26.28
CA PHE A 464 -4.25 11.19 26.48
C PHE A 464 -3.46 10.51 27.61
N ASP A 465 -4.02 9.41 28.12
CA ASP A 465 -3.56 8.66 29.31
C ASP A 465 -2.84 7.37 28.94
N VAL A 466 -3.28 6.75 27.85
CA VAL A 466 -2.79 5.50 27.28
C VAL A 466 -2.58 5.73 25.80
N ILE A 467 -1.52 5.16 25.21
CA ILE A 467 -1.32 5.18 23.77
C ILE A 467 -0.97 3.81 23.22
N GLU A 468 -1.62 3.47 22.12
CA GLU A 468 -1.27 2.33 21.27
C GLU A 468 -0.35 2.81 20.13
N ILE A 469 0.79 2.13 19.95
CA ILE A 469 1.80 2.45 18.93
C ILE A 469 2.16 1.19 18.15
N LYS A 470 1.92 1.21 16.83
CA LYS A 470 2.33 0.13 15.92
C LYS A 470 3.85 -0.09 15.93
N HIS A 471 4.27 -1.34 15.83
CA HIS A 471 5.69 -1.73 15.82
C HIS A 471 6.50 -1.15 14.65
N SER A 472 5.83 -0.72 13.57
CA SER A 472 6.50 -0.06 12.44
C SER A 472 6.83 1.42 12.70
N SER A 473 6.21 2.06 13.69
CA SER A 473 6.50 3.45 14.09
C SER A 473 7.63 3.51 15.12
N LEU A 474 8.80 3.00 14.73
CA LEU A 474 9.93 2.78 15.64
C LEU A 474 10.41 4.07 16.31
N SER A 475 10.45 5.20 15.57
CA SER A 475 10.87 6.50 16.12
C SER A 475 9.96 6.98 17.25
N LEU A 476 8.64 6.88 17.07
CA LEU A 476 7.68 7.22 18.12
C LEU A 476 7.79 6.25 19.31
N LEU A 477 7.90 4.95 19.04
CA LEU A 477 8.09 3.93 20.08
C LEU A 477 9.34 4.21 20.93
N ARG A 478 10.47 4.54 20.29
CA ARG A 478 11.72 4.91 20.98
C ARG A 478 11.55 6.14 21.86
N TRP A 479 10.82 7.15 21.40
CA TRP A 479 10.53 8.35 22.19
C TRP A 479 9.75 7.99 23.47
N PHE A 480 8.68 7.21 23.36
CA PHE A 480 7.88 6.79 24.51
C PHE A 480 8.64 5.88 25.47
N HIS A 481 9.46 4.96 24.94
CA HIS A 481 10.30 4.07 25.75
C HIS A 481 11.36 4.82 26.57
N ARG A 482 11.87 5.94 26.06
CA ARG A 482 12.85 6.80 26.77
C ARG A 482 12.21 7.79 27.73
N SER A 483 10.92 8.05 27.58
CA SER A 483 10.23 9.05 28.39
C SER A 483 10.15 8.61 29.85
N LYS A 484 10.41 9.54 30.78
CA LYS A 484 10.19 9.30 32.22
C LYS A 484 8.70 9.35 32.59
N GLU A 485 7.87 9.95 31.74
CA GLU A 485 6.44 10.10 31.99
C GLU A 485 5.63 8.89 31.55
N TRP A 486 6.20 8.01 30.71
CA TRP A 486 5.50 6.90 30.10
C TRP A 486 6.19 5.57 30.43
N LYS A 487 5.38 4.52 30.62
CA LYS A 487 5.84 3.15 30.84
C LYS A 487 5.23 2.25 29.80
N LEU A 488 6.03 1.33 29.28
CA LEU A 488 5.52 0.24 28.46
C LEU A 488 4.76 -0.73 29.36
N ALA A 489 3.45 -0.85 29.15
CA ALA A 489 2.60 -1.73 29.97
C ALA A 489 2.35 -3.09 29.31
N PHE A 490 2.22 -3.08 27.98
CA PHE A 490 1.90 -4.27 27.21
C PHE A 490 2.45 -4.18 25.79
N TYR A 491 2.74 -5.32 25.17
CA TYR A 491 2.86 -5.39 23.71
C TYR A 491 2.33 -6.71 23.17
N GLY A 492 1.58 -6.63 22.08
CA GLY A 492 1.07 -7.77 21.33
C GLY A 492 1.77 -7.89 19.98
N LYS A 493 1.12 -8.52 19.01
CA LYS A 493 1.68 -8.69 17.67
C LYS A 493 1.51 -7.47 16.77
N GLY A 494 0.51 -6.62 17.05
CA GLY A 494 0.19 -5.48 16.20
C GLY A 494 0.78 -4.18 16.75
N ALA A 495 0.84 -4.04 18.08
CA ALA A 495 1.28 -2.81 18.72
C ALA A 495 1.83 -2.97 20.15
N ALA A 496 2.51 -1.91 20.57
CA ALA A 496 2.91 -1.66 21.95
C ALA A 496 1.95 -0.65 22.61
N VAL A 497 1.63 -0.87 23.88
CA VAL A 497 0.76 0.00 24.69
C VAL A 497 1.59 0.66 25.78
N PHE A 498 1.66 1.99 25.72
CA PHE A 498 2.30 2.83 26.73
C PHE A 498 1.25 3.53 27.59
N VAL A 499 1.55 3.68 28.86
CA VAL A 499 0.66 4.31 29.85
C VAL A 499 1.41 5.38 30.62
N ARG A 500 0.70 6.43 31.05
CA ARG A 500 1.30 7.44 31.94
C ARG A 500 1.77 6.79 33.23
N SER A 501 2.96 7.17 33.70
CA SER A 501 3.58 6.68 34.94
C SER A 501 2.77 6.96 36.20
N THR A 502 1.84 7.93 36.13
CA THR A 502 0.90 8.28 37.21
C THR A 502 -0.25 7.30 37.35
N LEU A 503 -0.53 6.48 36.34
CA LEU A 503 -1.58 5.47 36.38
C LEU A 503 -1.06 4.19 37.03
N ALA A 504 -1.91 3.53 37.81
CA ALA A 504 -1.63 2.19 38.30
C ALA A 504 -1.53 1.24 37.09
N SER A 505 -0.37 0.63 36.91
CA SER A 505 -0.06 -0.30 35.82
C SER A 505 0.67 -1.51 36.41
N PRO A 506 0.59 -2.70 35.78
CA PRO A 506 1.40 -3.84 36.18
C PRO A 506 2.89 -3.47 36.28
N ASP A 507 3.59 -3.99 37.29
CA ASP A 507 5.01 -3.71 37.54
C ASP A 507 5.94 -4.24 36.41
N GLN A 508 5.46 -5.21 35.63
CA GLN A 508 6.17 -5.79 34.50
C GLN A 508 5.36 -5.66 33.21
N THR A 509 6.06 -5.36 32.12
CA THR A 509 5.50 -5.38 30.77
C THR A 509 4.92 -6.76 30.46
N SER A 510 3.62 -6.81 30.20
CA SER A 510 2.93 -8.04 29.82
C SER A 510 3.03 -8.29 28.32
N ARG A 511 3.02 -9.56 27.90
CA ARG A 511 3.10 -9.98 26.49
C ARG A 511 1.77 -10.53 26.02
N GLY A 512 1.42 -10.23 24.77
CA GLY A 512 0.26 -10.84 24.12
C GLY A 512 0.44 -12.34 23.88
N LYS A 513 -0.64 -13.10 24.05
CA LYS A 513 -0.66 -14.54 23.73
C LYS A 513 -0.50 -14.76 22.22
N SER A 514 -0.88 -13.79 21.40
CA SER A 514 -0.80 -13.88 19.95
C SER A 514 0.63 -13.86 19.38
N LEU A 515 1.65 -13.53 20.18
CA LEU A 515 3.05 -13.56 19.78
C LEU A 515 3.56 -14.95 19.37
N GLU A 516 2.98 -16.00 19.93
CA GLU A 516 3.36 -17.38 19.61
C GLU A 516 2.78 -17.87 18.28
N ASN A 517 1.93 -17.08 17.62
CA ASN A 517 1.25 -17.45 16.39
C ASN A 517 1.20 -16.31 15.37
N ILE A 518 2.38 -15.81 14.99
CA ILE A 518 2.52 -14.78 13.94
C ILE A 518 2.66 -15.46 12.58
N LEU A 519 1.76 -15.13 11.66
CA LEU A 519 1.62 -15.70 10.32
C LEU A 519 2.28 -14.83 9.25
N ALA A 520 2.43 -13.52 9.48
CA ALA A 520 3.05 -12.58 8.55
C ALA A 520 4.52 -12.31 8.89
N TYR A 521 5.41 -12.53 7.92
CA TYR A 521 6.85 -12.31 8.10
C TYR A 521 7.19 -10.84 8.42
N GLY A 522 6.47 -9.89 7.81
CA GLY A 522 6.64 -8.47 8.05
C GLY A 522 6.29 -8.07 9.49
N THR A 523 5.15 -8.55 9.99
CA THR A 523 4.72 -8.37 11.38
C THR A 523 5.73 -8.97 12.35
N ALA A 524 6.16 -10.22 12.13
CA ALA A 524 7.16 -10.87 12.97
C ALA A 524 8.48 -10.08 13.04
N LEU A 525 8.92 -9.52 11.92
CA LEU A 525 10.13 -8.69 11.86
C LEU A 525 9.96 -7.38 12.66
N ASN A 526 8.81 -6.70 12.55
CA ASN A 526 8.56 -5.45 13.27
C ASN A 526 8.49 -5.70 14.79
N VAL A 527 7.79 -6.74 15.21
CA VAL A 527 7.73 -7.16 16.62
C VAL A 527 9.12 -7.54 17.13
N PHE A 528 9.87 -8.33 16.36
CA PHE A 528 11.24 -8.71 16.71
C PHE A 528 12.13 -7.48 16.93
N ASN A 529 12.09 -6.50 16.02
CA ASN A 529 12.85 -5.26 16.20
C ASN A 529 12.42 -4.53 17.47
N THR A 530 11.11 -4.46 17.76
CA THR A 530 10.61 -3.87 19.01
C THR A 530 11.15 -4.60 20.24
N THR A 531 11.20 -5.94 20.24
CA THR A 531 11.76 -6.71 21.36
C THR A 531 13.23 -6.41 21.62
N LEU A 532 14.01 -6.09 20.57
CA LEU A 532 15.40 -5.66 20.73
C LEU A 532 15.51 -4.26 21.34
N GLU A 533 14.67 -3.31 20.92
CA GLU A 533 14.65 -1.95 21.47
C GLU A 533 14.31 -1.92 22.95
N ILE A 534 13.31 -2.70 23.37
CA ILE A 534 12.86 -2.78 24.77
C ILE A 534 13.69 -3.78 25.60
N LYS A 535 14.73 -4.38 25.00
CA LYS A 535 15.64 -5.37 25.60
C LYS A 535 14.93 -6.61 26.16
N ASP A 536 13.83 -7.02 25.54
CA ASP A 536 13.11 -8.24 25.90
C ASP A 536 13.65 -9.46 25.15
N TRP A 537 14.71 -10.06 25.70
CA TRP A 537 15.39 -11.20 25.09
C TRP A 537 14.52 -12.45 25.00
N GLN A 538 13.65 -12.67 25.98
CA GLN A 538 12.72 -13.81 25.98
C GLN A 538 11.67 -13.63 24.88
N GLY A 539 11.12 -12.42 24.73
CA GLY A 539 10.24 -12.07 23.63
C GLY A 539 10.90 -12.31 22.28
N ALA A 540 12.13 -11.84 22.09
CA ALA A 540 12.90 -12.05 20.86
C ALA A 540 13.07 -13.55 20.52
N ASP A 541 13.31 -14.41 21.52
CA ASP A 541 13.43 -15.86 21.32
C ASP A 541 12.11 -16.54 20.94
N ILE A 542 10.99 -16.12 21.53
CA ILE A 542 9.65 -16.58 21.15
C ILE A 542 9.38 -16.25 19.68
N ILE A 543 9.69 -15.02 19.26
CA ILE A 543 9.48 -14.57 17.88
C ILE A 543 10.38 -15.35 16.91
N LEU A 544 11.68 -15.50 17.19
CA LEU A 544 12.59 -16.26 16.33
C LEU A 544 12.16 -17.73 16.20
N THR A 545 11.74 -18.36 17.29
CA THR A 545 11.24 -19.74 17.29
C THR A 545 9.99 -19.86 16.42
N THR A 546 9.05 -18.92 16.56
CA THR A 546 7.85 -18.82 15.74
C THR A 546 8.18 -18.63 14.27
N MET A 547 9.12 -17.74 13.95
CA MET A 547 9.56 -17.48 12.59
C MET A 547 10.18 -18.72 11.93
N LYS A 548 11.04 -19.46 12.66
CA LYS A 548 11.64 -20.72 12.18
C LYS A 548 10.59 -21.78 11.88
N ARG A 549 9.55 -21.87 12.71
CA ARG A 549 8.45 -22.83 12.56
C ARG A 549 7.58 -22.49 11.35
N ASN A 550 7.22 -21.21 11.19
CA ASN A 550 6.19 -20.78 10.25
C ASN A 550 6.75 -20.45 8.84
N PHE A 551 7.99 -19.97 8.69
CA PHE A 551 8.52 -19.47 7.41
C PHE A 551 9.59 -20.38 6.80
N LYS A 552 9.22 -21.28 5.88
CA LYS A 552 10.12 -22.34 5.36
C LYS A 552 10.88 -22.00 4.07
N CYS A 553 10.62 -20.87 3.40
CA CYS A 553 11.29 -20.57 2.14
C CYS A 553 12.78 -20.28 2.35
N GLN A 554 13.66 -20.75 1.44
CA GLN A 554 15.12 -20.66 1.57
C GLN A 554 15.62 -19.21 1.79
N HIS A 555 15.06 -18.24 1.07
CA HIS A 555 15.40 -16.84 1.26
C HIS A 555 14.99 -16.30 2.64
N GLN A 556 13.82 -16.70 3.15
CA GLN A 556 13.33 -16.30 4.47
C GLN A 556 14.20 -16.92 5.58
N GLN A 557 14.54 -18.21 5.47
CA GLN A 557 15.42 -18.91 6.42
C GLN A 557 16.81 -18.27 6.48
N LYS A 558 17.39 -17.87 5.34
CA LYS A 558 18.65 -17.12 5.31
C LYS A 558 18.55 -15.81 6.08
N ARG A 559 17.42 -15.10 5.97
CA ARG A 559 17.18 -13.84 6.68
C ARG A 559 16.94 -14.05 8.18
N ILE A 560 16.22 -15.09 8.58
CA ILE A 560 15.98 -15.44 9.99
C ILE A 560 17.31 -15.74 10.70
N ALA A 561 18.22 -16.46 10.05
CA ALA A 561 19.57 -16.67 10.59
C ALA A 561 20.35 -15.35 10.78
N GLY A 562 20.11 -14.34 9.94
CA GLY A 562 20.66 -12.99 10.13
C GLY A 562 20.07 -12.27 11.35
N LEU A 563 18.79 -12.47 11.65
CA LEU A 563 18.13 -11.87 12.82
C LEU A 563 18.70 -12.40 14.15
N GLU A 564 19.09 -13.68 14.21
CA GLU A 564 19.80 -14.23 15.38
C GLU A 564 21.10 -13.48 15.65
N TYR A 565 21.88 -13.20 14.61
CA TYR A 565 23.10 -12.40 14.75
C TYR A 565 22.79 -10.97 15.19
N ASN A 566 21.72 -10.35 14.72
CA ASN A 566 21.29 -9.04 15.23
C ASN A 566 20.93 -9.10 16.72
N LYS A 567 20.25 -10.15 17.19
CA LYS A 567 19.96 -10.34 18.63
C LYS A 567 21.26 -10.40 19.43
N LEU A 568 22.18 -11.27 19.02
CA LEU A 568 23.47 -11.47 19.68
C LEU A 568 24.32 -10.19 19.67
N ALA A 569 24.31 -9.46 18.55
CA ALA A 569 25.00 -8.17 18.44
C ALA A 569 24.43 -7.14 19.42
N THR A 570 23.09 -7.06 19.53
CA THR A 570 22.42 -6.16 20.47
C THR A 570 22.75 -6.52 21.93
N GLN A 571 22.77 -7.81 22.26
CA GLN A 571 23.17 -8.29 23.60
C GLN A 571 24.63 -7.99 23.92
N ALA A 572 25.54 -8.15 22.95
CA ALA A 572 26.95 -7.83 23.10
C ALA A 572 27.15 -6.32 23.31
N TYR A 573 26.45 -5.50 22.51
CA TYR A 573 26.47 -4.05 22.65
C TYR A 573 25.97 -3.60 24.04
N ASP A 574 24.88 -4.18 24.54
CA ASP A 574 24.32 -3.86 25.86
C ASP A 574 25.30 -4.20 27.00
N LYS A 575 26.09 -5.27 26.82
CA LYS A 575 27.19 -5.66 27.71
C LYS A 575 28.47 -4.83 27.52
N LYS A 576 28.45 -3.83 26.63
CA LYS A 576 29.60 -3.01 26.22
C LYS A 576 30.74 -3.80 25.56
N ASP A 577 30.45 -4.99 25.03
CA ASP A 577 31.37 -5.76 24.18
C ASP A 577 31.15 -5.39 22.72
N TYR A 578 31.70 -4.24 22.34
CA TYR A 578 31.54 -3.67 21.00
C TYR A 578 32.23 -4.52 19.93
N SER A 579 33.35 -5.16 20.27
CA SER A 579 34.09 -6.06 19.37
C SER A 579 33.26 -7.29 18.97
N ALA A 580 32.60 -7.96 19.93
CA ALA A 580 31.71 -9.07 19.65
C ALA A 580 30.47 -8.61 18.89
N SER A 581 29.94 -7.42 19.23
CA SER A 581 28.81 -6.82 18.50
C SER A 581 29.12 -6.62 17.01
N ILE A 582 30.28 -6.03 16.69
CA ILE A 582 30.77 -5.83 15.31
C ILE A 582 30.88 -7.17 14.58
N ASN A 583 31.50 -8.18 15.19
CA ASN A 583 31.65 -9.51 14.59
C ASN A 583 30.31 -10.18 14.26
N PHE A 584 29.31 -10.06 15.15
CA PHE A 584 27.97 -10.56 14.87
C PHE A 584 27.28 -9.76 13.76
N MET A 585 27.44 -8.44 13.72
CA MET A 585 26.89 -7.61 12.64
C MET A 585 27.46 -7.95 11.27
N GLU A 586 28.76 -8.25 11.17
CA GLU A 586 29.39 -8.67 9.93
C GLU A 586 28.79 -9.99 9.40
N LYS A 587 28.54 -10.95 10.30
CA LYS A 587 27.81 -12.19 9.95
C LYS A 587 26.37 -11.90 9.51
N ALA A 588 25.71 -10.91 10.11
CA ALA A 588 24.37 -10.48 9.74
C ALA A 588 24.33 -9.83 8.33
N ILE A 589 25.38 -9.07 7.97
CA ILE A 589 25.57 -8.46 6.64
C ILE A 589 25.66 -9.54 5.55
N GLU A 590 26.38 -10.64 5.76
CA GLU A 590 26.44 -11.77 4.81
C GLU A 590 25.05 -12.39 4.51
N LYS A 591 24.14 -12.27 5.49
CA LYS A 591 22.75 -12.71 5.38
C LYS A 591 21.81 -11.63 4.83
N LYS A 592 22.31 -10.43 4.54
CA LYS A 592 21.55 -9.26 4.06
C LYS A 592 20.49 -8.75 5.06
N VAL A 593 20.74 -8.91 6.36
CA VAL A 593 19.83 -8.46 7.42
C VAL A 593 20.66 -7.86 8.54
N VAL A 594 20.98 -6.57 8.44
CA VAL A 594 21.80 -5.85 9.42
C VAL A 594 21.02 -4.66 9.98
N ASN A 595 21.12 -4.44 11.28
CA ASN A 595 20.73 -3.16 11.88
C ASN A 595 21.88 -2.17 11.69
N GLN A 596 21.75 -1.27 10.71
CA GLN A 596 22.82 -0.35 10.32
C GLN A 596 23.16 0.66 11.43
N ASP A 597 22.16 1.14 12.16
CA ASP A 597 22.33 2.12 13.24
C ASP A 597 23.12 1.51 14.40
N LEU A 598 22.74 0.31 14.84
CA LEU A 598 23.47 -0.43 15.88
C LEU A 598 24.89 -0.78 15.43
N TYR A 599 25.08 -1.14 14.15
CA TYR A 599 26.41 -1.44 13.62
C TYR A 599 27.32 -0.21 13.62
N ALA A 600 26.82 0.94 13.17
CA ALA A 600 27.57 2.19 13.17
C ALA A 600 27.89 2.67 14.58
N ALA A 601 26.95 2.55 15.52
CA ALA A 601 27.18 2.88 16.92
C ALA A 601 28.23 1.95 17.57
N ALA A 602 28.17 0.64 17.31
CA ALA A 602 29.17 -0.31 17.82
C ALA A 602 30.58 0.00 17.29
N LEU A 603 30.69 0.27 15.98
CA LEU A 603 31.95 0.69 15.34
C LEU A 603 32.51 1.96 15.97
N LEU A 604 31.65 2.92 16.27
CA LEU A 604 32.08 4.19 16.79
C LEU A 604 32.46 4.10 18.29
N HIS A 605 31.75 3.33 19.11
CA HIS A 605 32.20 3.02 20.48
C HIS A 605 33.53 2.26 20.51
N GLN A 606 33.70 1.26 19.65
CA GLN A 606 34.96 0.54 19.50
C GLN A 606 36.10 1.49 19.11
N SER A 607 35.83 2.39 18.16
CA SER A 607 36.77 3.44 17.74
C SER A 607 37.18 4.35 18.89
N LEU A 608 36.23 4.79 19.73
CA LEU A 608 36.53 5.63 20.90
C LEU A 608 37.39 4.92 21.94
N GLY A 609 37.13 3.64 22.21
CA GLY A 609 37.97 2.82 23.10
C GLY A 609 39.40 2.67 22.57
N GLU A 610 39.54 2.32 21.28
CA GLU A 610 40.83 2.20 20.61
C GLU A 610 41.61 3.52 20.60
N TRP A 611 40.90 4.66 20.48
CA TRP A 611 41.51 5.98 20.58
C TRP A 611 42.12 6.20 21.97
N GLN A 612 41.38 5.89 23.03
CA GLN A 612 41.88 6.05 24.41
C GLN A 612 43.09 5.15 24.71
N GLU A 613 43.14 3.96 24.10
CA GLU A 613 44.26 3.01 24.22
C GLU A 613 45.48 3.36 23.36
N GLY A 614 45.40 4.40 22.52
CA GLY A 614 46.48 4.82 21.63
C GLY A 614 46.58 4.04 20.32
N GLN A 615 45.55 3.27 19.95
CA GLN A 615 45.45 2.52 18.71
C GLN A 615 44.87 3.39 17.56
N TRP A 616 45.52 4.52 17.28
CA TRP A 616 45.00 5.59 16.42
C TRP A 616 44.54 5.15 15.01
N ASP A 617 45.29 4.26 14.36
CA ASP A 617 45.01 3.85 12.98
C ASP A 617 43.80 2.91 12.89
N SER A 618 43.64 2.01 13.86
CA SER A 618 42.46 1.14 13.99
C SER A 618 41.22 1.96 14.35
N SER A 619 41.39 2.89 15.30
CA SER A 619 40.32 3.78 15.75
C SER A 619 39.74 4.60 14.60
N LEU A 620 40.58 5.28 13.82
CA LEU A 620 40.11 6.08 12.69
C LEU A 620 39.43 5.21 11.63
N LYS A 621 39.94 4.01 11.37
CA LYS A 621 39.34 3.07 10.41
C LYS A 621 37.93 2.66 10.82
N ASN A 622 37.72 2.36 12.09
CA ASN A 622 36.40 2.05 12.64
C ASN A 622 35.45 3.25 12.59
N ALA A 623 35.94 4.48 12.84
CA ALA A 623 35.15 5.70 12.70
C ALA A 623 34.71 5.95 11.24
N ILE A 624 35.63 5.83 10.28
CA ILE A 624 35.33 5.97 8.85
C ILE A 624 34.34 4.89 8.40
N LYS A 625 34.50 3.66 8.89
CA LYS A 625 33.56 2.57 8.61
C LYS A 625 32.17 2.87 9.16
N SER A 626 32.06 3.46 10.36
CA SER A 626 30.77 3.91 10.92
C SER A 626 30.10 4.96 10.03
N GLN A 627 30.86 5.94 9.53
CA GLN A 627 30.38 6.95 8.58
C GLN A 627 29.96 6.36 7.23
N LEU A 628 30.65 5.32 6.75
CA LEU A 628 30.28 4.60 5.53
C LEU A 628 29.00 3.78 5.69
N VAL A 629 28.73 3.29 6.91
CA VAL A 629 27.52 2.51 7.23
C VAL A 629 26.32 3.42 7.44
N THR A 630 26.49 4.51 8.20
CA THR A 630 25.44 5.51 8.44
C THR A 630 25.95 6.91 8.20
N ASN A 631 25.15 7.72 7.51
CA ASN A 631 25.47 9.11 7.21
C ASN A 631 25.07 10.06 8.36
N THR A 632 25.33 9.65 9.61
CA THR A 632 24.90 10.38 10.81
C THR A 632 25.87 11.50 11.18
N PHE A 633 25.34 12.60 11.75
CA PHE A 633 26.16 13.72 12.20
C PHE A 633 27.26 13.28 13.19
N ALA A 634 26.94 12.39 14.12
CA ALA A 634 27.89 11.86 15.11
C ALA A 634 29.08 11.15 14.44
N ALA A 635 28.83 10.32 13.42
CA ALA A 635 29.89 9.64 12.68
C ALA A 635 30.79 10.65 11.93
N PHE A 636 30.19 11.64 11.25
CA PHE A 636 30.95 12.70 10.58
C PHE A 636 31.79 13.52 11.55
N TYR A 637 31.21 13.91 12.68
CA TYR A 637 31.87 14.73 13.69
C TYR A 637 33.09 14.03 14.29
N ASN A 638 32.93 12.76 14.67
CA ASN A 638 34.01 11.99 15.25
C ASN A 638 35.13 11.71 14.24
N VAL A 639 34.80 11.40 12.98
CA VAL A 639 35.82 11.25 11.92
C VAL A 639 36.58 12.56 11.69
N ALA A 640 35.87 13.69 11.60
CA ALA A 640 36.49 15.00 11.45
C ALA A 640 37.48 15.31 12.59
N LEU A 641 37.05 15.08 13.83
CA LEU A 641 37.87 15.33 15.01
C LEU A 641 39.09 14.39 15.07
N MET A 642 38.91 13.10 14.82
CA MET A 642 40.02 12.12 14.79
C MET A 642 41.02 12.42 13.68
N SER A 643 40.56 12.74 12.47
CA SER A 643 41.43 13.11 11.35
C SER A 643 42.26 14.36 11.68
N GLN A 644 41.63 15.41 12.24
CA GLN A 644 42.34 16.62 12.63
C GLN A 644 43.39 16.36 13.73
N GLN A 645 43.05 15.56 14.74
CA GLN A 645 43.98 15.21 15.81
C GLN A 645 45.13 14.34 15.27
N MET A 646 44.85 13.41 14.35
CA MET A 646 45.90 12.61 13.69
C MET A 646 46.84 13.46 12.83
N GLU A 647 46.35 14.46 12.10
CA GLU A 647 47.20 15.44 11.38
C GLU A 647 48.18 16.13 12.35
N THR A 648 47.73 16.41 13.57
CA THR A 648 48.53 17.08 14.59
C THR A 648 49.54 16.13 15.26
N ILE A 649 49.16 14.87 15.50
CA ILE A 649 49.98 13.88 16.21
C ILE A 649 51.05 13.26 15.29
N LYS A 650 50.70 12.92 14.04
CA LYS A 650 51.55 12.14 13.12
C LYS A 650 51.96 12.90 11.84
N GLY A 651 51.42 14.09 11.60
CA GLY A 651 51.65 14.87 10.37
C GLY A 651 50.77 14.44 9.19
N SER A 652 50.61 15.33 8.20
CA SER A 652 49.65 15.17 7.08
C SER A 652 49.89 13.96 6.17
N ASN A 653 51.13 13.45 6.10
CA ASN A 653 51.50 12.35 5.20
C ASN A 653 51.13 10.96 5.77
N HIS A 654 50.62 10.88 7.00
CA HIS A 654 50.31 9.59 7.64
C HIS A 654 49.10 8.89 7.00
N PHE A 655 48.18 9.63 6.38
CA PHE A 655 47.02 9.06 5.70
C PHE A 655 47.38 8.33 4.39
N ASP A 656 48.61 8.46 3.88
CA ASP A 656 49.11 7.71 2.72
C ASP A 656 49.57 6.28 3.07
N SER A 657 49.49 5.89 4.35
CA SER A 657 49.80 4.53 4.83
C SER A 657 49.02 3.45 4.05
N PRO A 658 49.64 2.29 3.73
CA PRO A 658 48.98 1.16 3.03
C PRO A 658 47.87 0.47 3.86
N THR A 659 47.66 0.89 5.11
CA THR A 659 46.62 0.36 6.01
C THR A 659 45.19 0.80 5.63
N PHE A 660 45.07 1.89 4.87
CA PHE A 660 43.81 2.45 4.41
C PHE A 660 43.57 2.16 2.92
N THR A 661 42.33 1.82 2.59
CA THR A 661 41.86 1.71 1.20
C THR A 661 41.75 3.09 0.55
N ASP A 662 41.72 3.16 -0.79
CA ASP A 662 41.60 4.44 -1.52
C ASP A 662 40.38 5.26 -1.10
N LYS A 663 39.26 4.59 -0.82
CA LYS A 663 38.02 5.23 -0.37
C LYS A 663 38.11 5.75 1.06
N GLU A 664 38.77 5.00 1.96
CA GLU A 664 39.01 5.46 3.33
C GLU A 664 39.96 6.66 3.34
N ARG A 665 40.99 6.66 2.48
CA ARG A 665 41.88 7.82 2.29
C ARG A 665 41.16 9.05 1.78
N GLU A 666 40.27 8.89 0.79
CA GLU A 666 39.48 10.01 0.29
C GLU A 666 38.62 10.64 1.39
N ILE A 667 37.93 9.83 2.20
CA ILE A 667 37.11 10.32 3.32
C ILE A 667 37.97 10.99 4.39
N ALA A 668 39.09 10.36 4.75
CA ALA A 668 40.02 10.86 5.77
C ALA A 668 40.70 12.18 5.38
N THR A 669 40.81 12.50 4.08
CA THR A 669 41.46 13.72 3.57
C THR A 669 40.47 14.80 3.16
N LYS A 670 39.29 14.45 2.62
CA LYS A 670 38.24 15.40 2.22
C LYS A 670 37.21 15.70 3.31
N TRP A 671 37.46 15.30 4.55
CA TRP A 671 36.53 15.54 5.66
C TRP A 671 36.21 17.04 5.84
N ARG A 672 37.17 17.95 5.64
CA ARG A 672 36.99 19.40 5.82
C ARG A 672 35.92 19.98 4.89
N GLU A 673 35.90 19.60 3.61
CA GLU A 673 34.90 20.05 2.64
C GLU A 673 33.51 19.50 2.97
N THR A 674 33.46 18.20 3.29
CA THR A 674 32.21 17.50 3.60
C THR A 674 31.58 18.04 4.89
N PHE A 675 32.40 18.25 5.92
CA PHE A 675 31.98 18.76 7.22
C PHE A 675 31.55 20.23 7.16
N LYS A 676 32.24 21.07 6.38
CA LYS A 676 31.85 22.47 6.14
C LYS A 676 30.46 22.59 5.50
N ASN A 677 30.12 21.73 4.54
CA ASN A 677 28.80 21.71 3.92
C ASN A 677 27.67 21.34 4.91
N ILE A 678 27.93 20.41 5.83
CA ILE A 678 26.95 19.98 6.84
C ILE A 678 26.71 21.08 7.88
N VAL A 679 27.79 21.71 8.37
CA VAL A 679 27.72 22.75 9.42
C VAL A 679 27.10 24.06 8.90
N GLN A 680 27.38 24.44 7.64
CA GLN A 680 26.78 25.63 7.02
C GLN A 680 25.26 25.50 6.79
N ASN A 681 24.75 24.27 6.71
CA ASN A 681 23.34 23.97 6.51
C ASN A 681 22.68 23.56 7.84
N LYS A 682 22.65 24.49 8.82
CA LYS A 682 22.20 24.27 10.22
C LYS A 682 20.84 23.58 10.38
N THR A 683 20.00 23.55 9.34
CA THR A 683 18.72 22.81 9.31
C THR A 683 18.88 21.29 9.30
N GLN A 684 20.08 20.75 9.05
CA GLN A 684 20.35 19.31 9.01
C GLN A 684 20.97 18.76 10.32
N VAL A 685 21.22 19.61 11.32
CA VAL A 685 21.81 19.20 12.60
C VAL A 685 20.69 18.94 13.61
N PRO A 686 20.60 17.74 14.21
CA PRO A 686 19.64 17.47 15.28
C PRO A 686 19.84 18.45 16.44
N LYS A 687 18.75 18.92 17.07
CA LYS A 687 18.81 19.97 18.11
C LYS A 687 19.78 19.65 19.26
N GLN A 688 19.88 18.37 19.63
CA GLN A 688 20.80 17.90 20.68
C GLN A 688 22.28 18.07 20.32
N TYR A 689 22.61 18.21 19.04
CA TYR A 689 23.97 18.37 18.52
C TYR A 689 24.29 19.80 18.06
N LEU A 690 23.38 20.77 18.28
CA LEU A 690 23.62 22.17 17.94
C LEU A 690 24.87 22.72 18.62
N GLN A 691 25.13 22.36 19.89
CA GLN A 691 26.34 22.76 20.61
C GLN A 691 27.61 22.16 20.00
N CYS A 692 27.55 20.90 19.53
CA CYS A 692 28.64 20.25 18.80
C CYS A 692 28.88 20.90 17.42
N ALA A 693 27.81 21.32 16.73
CA ALA A 693 27.88 22.05 15.47
C ALA A 693 28.43 23.48 15.65
N GLU A 694 28.17 24.15 16.78
CA GLU A 694 28.83 25.42 17.12
C GLU A 694 30.32 25.22 17.37
N ASN A 695 30.72 24.11 17.99
CA ASN A 695 32.13 23.74 18.15
C ASN A 695 32.81 23.30 16.84
N ALA A 696 32.03 22.96 15.80
CA ALA A 696 32.54 22.47 14.53
C ALA A 696 33.34 23.53 13.74
N GLU A 697 33.06 24.83 13.94
CA GLU A 697 33.86 25.92 13.36
C GLU A 697 35.28 25.97 13.95
N ASN A 698 35.46 25.55 15.21
CA ASN A 698 36.79 25.47 15.83
C ASN A 698 37.62 24.31 15.28
N ILE A 699 36.97 23.18 14.97
CA ILE A 699 37.57 22.03 14.28
C ILE A 699 38.03 22.45 12.88
N LEU A 700 37.20 23.18 12.12
CA LEU A 700 37.54 23.66 10.78
C LEU A 700 38.69 24.68 10.77
N ASN A 701 38.78 25.54 11.80
CA ASN A 701 39.78 26.61 11.90
C ASN A 701 41.10 26.20 12.58
N SER A 702 41.27 24.94 12.97
CA SER A 702 42.53 24.44 13.58
C SER A 702 42.99 25.16 14.85
N ASN A 703 42.05 25.68 15.65
CA ASN A 703 42.36 26.37 16.91
C ASN A 703 42.83 25.36 17.98
N LYS A 704 44.15 25.37 18.27
CA LYS A 704 44.85 24.41 19.15
C LYS A 704 44.51 24.48 20.66
N GLY A 705 43.45 25.19 21.06
CA GLY A 705 43.17 25.53 22.47
C GLY A 705 41.80 25.08 23.02
N VAL A 706 40.94 24.45 22.22
CA VAL A 706 39.58 24.06 22.65
C VAL A 706 39.56 22.57 22.97
N LYS A 707 39.12 22.19 24.18
CA LYS A 707 38.79 20.80 24.51
C LYS A 707 37.51 20.44 23.74
N VAL A 708 37.66 19.62 22.71
CA VAL A 708 36.54 19.09 21.94
C VAL A 708 36.35 17.63 22.35
N GLU A 709 35.15 17.29 22.83
CA GLU A 709 34.81 15.93 23.26
C GLU A 709 34.20 15.15 22.09
N PHE A 710 34.51 13.85 22.04
CA PHE A 710 33.87 12.94 21.08
C PHE A 710 32.38 12.77 21.43
N ILE A 711 31.56 12.59 20.39
CA ILE A 711 30.16 12.23 20.57
C ILE A 711 30.09 10.74 20.87
N GLU A 712 29.65 10.37 22.07
CA GLU A 712 29.29 8.97 22.34
C GLU A 712 27.99 8.64 21.59
N PRO A 713 28.00 7.65 20.69
CA PRO A 713 26.83 7.31 19.90
C PRO A 713 25.87 6.45 20.71
N ASP A 714 24.62 6.87 20.88
CA ASP A 714 23.56 5.94 21.28
C ASP A 714 22.87 5.41 20.02
N TRP A 715 22.90 4.10 19.81
CA TRP A 715 22.30 3.48 18.62
C TRP A 715 20.78 3.69 18.52
N ILE A 716 20.13 4.05 19.64
CA ILE A 716 18.71 4.35 19.72
C ILE A 716 18.43 5.81 19.25
N GLU A 717 19.45 6.64 18.98
CA GLU A 717 19.29 8.06 18.57
C GLU A 717 18.87 8.31 17.12
N GLY A 718 18.65 7.27 16.30
CA GLY A 718 18.22 7.46 14.91
C GLY A 718 16.78 7.97 14.79
N GLN A 719 16.57 9.29 14.66
CA GLN A 719 16.48 10.03 13.39
C GLN A 719 16.53 11.54 13.64
#